data_AF-A0AAD4AI13-F1
#
_entry.id   AF-A0AAD4AI13-F1
#
_cell.length_a   1.000
_cell.length_b   1.000
_cell.length_c   1.000
_cell.angle_alpha   90.00
_cell.angle_beta   90.00
_cell.angle_gamma   90.00
#
_symmetry.space_group_name_H-M   'P 1'
#
loop_
_entity.id
_entity.type
_entity.pdbx_description
1 polymer ?
#
loop_
_entity_poly.entity_id
_entity_poly.type
_entity_poly.pdbx_seq_one_letter_code
_entity_poly.pdbx_strand_id
1 'polypeptide(L)'
;MTLEKTLSNVALEAAKHADLANQLIEGVKDGIDTIEVVSQNHSVMDDWRTKTGKVAFKDLAGNTHQVDTLATIIADAEKINPNPHVMTKAQFDALRDIRKKQYAGSGFVEWGKCYQPEGRWSPKWINNGLYQSALSTGYANELLMGSQGTSPQGVSNTDYPESVIDGVTHKLSLINSSNLDLMNRIKFPAAPDGTKTYDSATGIVTEHASAAEAFEGLVKNGDFRKGDNGDWTVPTGYNITDGSLNADGTGARYTKVTQGPITIDNGITHKLVVSVNNVSSSSISICATGSPSFTGAWGRINVNAGETGTFEVEFTPDKSTAYVLVQANTANQIFSLSSVSVIPATEQVITSRKDLVFLESWHEKIADKDVVYPLGNVQYGANSYDGIVLLNNLVAQGYSAFGEWDADTTGYGAKWSSLSEANRAKLLANPAHNIYYDPEAKAYIQVRYRIRVVEGLGDDWINLYPTGRYSNVTEWSRYGSSSSKRITFVQGNATSISTKVFLSKDHAGSFDRKSDKGIVEAETSDYSINSRVMGVPIALVQRMNQGAYHPSYNPMGCSTFISSGGDAAVHWYDEKLNEPNRTSDCFNVATGVYPFTRGVAYGDSNRDFSGKLKQAHVNGSGITGRSDQYKFYDAIYAGQVEDLRLNANKLDMIQLREESIRKAVTGEMRGKGKVPFTVFNQGKCLSSGFAIYIHSINSLSTLIGEGTYYNARKYISALENGAIFEGASIAIKFTDAGDTDLASYAGGVQLNEWLYLNKFQIMNSKNHIGCINPNTGNNNWFSTGAAQTISAEILMPTENETAEFDSLPWVDIIGDPERIAATFPDGIVGQWIPKIPNGIIDEFPLNKKYSGSGSDIQRSYTTNNGTSWTSSNILLSNPTANSTVFTNMPATQVTLYEYISPSNFTEPSNSSVVVGDVGNVYATQSRLVDYGNRLQASLTGNIGKREGGAYLQEYVPVTKHTNYAPAGTLGWTSAIGDEPLHTPLSLDTPNDSSPAVKALSTVTEKDGLLYFQLHGAELKYTARTTANMTVINAGSPTGSITKGKVYLFKGFDNALINRPIIAIENHVGTTWRKHDFDGYTINSTGQVIDHGNVNGLLRAFESRWGDDQVIPIVNGEDVKTDLNGNTVKVFCHHTQIPIGIAHHG
;
A
#
# COMPACT_ATOMS: atom_id res chain seq x y z
N MET A 1 96.43 24.86 -65.81
CA MET A 1 95.34 24.48 -64.89
C MET A 1 94.06 24.35 -65.73
N THR A 2 93.50 23.20 -66.09
CA THR A 2 93.92 21.78 -66.02
C THR A 2 92.89 21.00 -66.85
N LEU A 3 93.30 20.41 -67.99
CA LEU A 3 92.46 19.50 -68.79
C LEU A 3 91.98 18.29 -67.94
N GLU A 4 92.82 17.85 -66.99
CA GLU A 4 92.50 16.81 -66.00
C GLU A 4 91.31 17.14 -65.10
N LYS A 5 91.11 18.42 -64.72
CA LYS A 5 90.00 18.80 -63.84
C LYS A 5 88.66 18.75 -64.57
N THR A 6 88.67 19.04 -65.88
CA THR A 6 87.48 18.98 -66.74
C THR A 6 87.13 17.53 -67.06
N LEU A 7 88.12 16.68 -67.38
CA LEU A 7 87.93 15.24 -67.61
C LEU A 7 87.47 14.51 -66.34
N SER A 8 88.00 14.87 -65.17
CA SER A 8 87.57 14.27 -63.90
C SER A 8 86.14 14.67 -63.52
N ASN A 9 85.73 15.92 -63.73
CA ASN A 9 84.35 16.34 -63.50
C ASN A 9 83.37 15.68 -64.48
N VAL A 10 83.72 15.54 -65.76
CA VAL A 10 82.88 14.83 -66.75
C VAL A 10 82.74 13.34 -66.41
N ALA A 11 83.81 12.70 -65.94
CA ALA A 11 83.75 11.31 -65.48
C ALA A 11 82.89 11.14 -64.22
N LEU A 12 82.96 12.09 -63.29
CA LEU A 12 82.13 12.09 -62.09
C LEU A 12 80.64 12.33 -62.40
N GLU A 13 80.34 13.24 -63.33
CA GLU A 13 78.97 13.50 -63.78
C GLU A 13 78.41 12.29 -64.54
N ALA A 14 79.21 11.65 -65.39
CA ALA A 14 78.83 10.41 -66.08
C ALA A 14 78.58 9.24 -65.11
N ALA A 15 79.37 9.11 -64.04
CA ALA A 15 79.16 8.11 -63.01
C ALA A 15 77.86 8.36 -62.22
N LYS A 16 77.56 9.62 -61.86
CA LYS A 16 76.29 9.99 -61.23
C LYS A 16 75.08 9.71 -62.13
N HIS A 17 75.20 9.98 -63.43
CA HIS A 17 74.14 9.69 -64.39
C HIS A 17 73.92 8.19 -64.58
N ALA A 18 74.99 7.39 -64.55
CA ALA A 18 74.90 5.93 -64.60
C ALA A 18 74.24 5.34 -63.34
N ASP A 19 74.58 5.84 -62.15
CA ASP A 19 73.93 5.44 -60.90
C ASP A 19 72.44 5.84 -60.88
N LEU A 20 72.11 7.05 -61.33
CA LEU A 20 70.72 7.50 -61.42
C LEU A 20 69.92 6.65 -62.43
N ALA A 21 70.53 6.27 -63.56
CA ALA A 21 69.91 5.38 -64.54
C ALA A 21 69.68 3.98 -63.96
N ASN A 22 70.63 3.43 -63.20
CA ASN A 22 70.47 2.13 -62.55
C ASN A 22 69.37 2.16 -61.47
N GLN A 23 69.29 3.23 -60.67
CA GLN A 23 68.21 3.41 -59.70
C GLN A 23 66.83 3.52 -60.36
N LEU A 24 66.74 4.22 -61.50
CA LEU A 24 65.51 4.28 -62.30
C LEU A 24 65.13 2.91 -62.90
N ILE A 25 66.11 2.13 -63.35
CA ILE A 25 65.88 0.78 -63.88
C ILE A 25 65.42 -0.17 -62.78
N GLU A 26 66.00 -0.11 -61.58
CA GLU A 26 65.52 -0.89 -60.43
C GLU A 26 64.11 -0.47 -60.02
N GLY A 27 63.81 0.84 -59.95
CA GLY A 27 62.46 1.32 -59.66
C GLY A 27 61.41 0.91 -60.70
N VAL A 28 61.79 0.81 -61.99
CA VAL A 28 60.92 0.30 -63.05
C VAL A 28 60.74 -1.22 -62.97
N LYS A 29 61.78 -1.98 -62.58
CA LYS A 29 61.68 -3.43 -62.34
C LYS A 29 60.78 -3.75 -61.17
N ASP A 30 60.95 -3.07 -60.03
CA ASP A 30 60.07 -3.22 -58.87
C ASP A 30 58.61 -2.92 -59.25
N GLY A 31 58.39 -1.88 -60.07
CA GLY A 31 57.09 -1.54 -60.64
C GLY A 31 56.48 -2.64 -61.53
N ILE A 32 57.29 -3.28 -62.39
CA ILE A 32 56.87 -4.38 -63.26
C ILE A 32 56.54 -5.65 -62.46
N ASP A 33 57.37 -5.99 -61.46
CA ASP A 33 57.15 -7.15 -60.58
C ASP A 33 55.86 -6.97 -59.76
N THR A 34 55.56 -5.75 -59.27
CA THR A 34 54.26 -5.46 -58.65
C THR A 34 53.08 -5.64 -59.62
N ILE A 35 53.20 -5.22 -60.88
CA ILE A 35 52.13 -5.34 -61.88
C ILE A 35 51.89 -6.80 -62.25
N GLU A 36 52.94 -7.61 -62.36
CA GLU A 36 52.84 -9.04 -62.68
C GLU A 36 52.18 -9.82 -61.54
N VAL A 37 52.56 -9.59 -60.28
CA VAL A 37 51.93 -10.22 -59.11
C VAL A 37 50.45 -9.82 -59.00
N VAL A 38 50.11 -8.55 -59.26
CA VAL A 38 48.71 -8.08 -59.29
C VAL A 38 47.91 -8.77 -60.40
N SER A 39 48.48 -8.92 -61.60
CA SER A 39 47.83 -9.62 -62.71
C SER A 39 47.65 -11.12 -62.44
N GLN A 40 48.62 -11.77 -61.80
CA GLN A 40 48.53 -13.19 -61.43
C GLN A 40 47.49 -13.43 -60.34
N ASN A 41 47.39 -12.54 -59.34
CA ASN A 41 46.38 -12.62 -58.29
C ASN A 41 44.96 -12.25 -58.76
N HIS A 42 44.82 -11.58 -59.92
CA HIS A 42 43.51 -11.16 -60.43
C HIS A 42 42.60 -12.36 -60.74
N SER A 43 43.10 -13.38 -61.45
CA SER A 43 42.32 -14.59 -61.75
C SER A 43 42.07 -15.45 -60.49
N VAL A 44 43.03 -15.44 -59.56
CA VAL A 44 42.88 -16.10 -58.24
C VAL A 44 41.80 -15.43 -57.41
N MET A 45 41.60 -14.12 -57.57
CA MET A 45 40.55 -13.37 -56.86
C MET A 45 39.14 -13.71 -57.39
N ASP A 46 38.99 -13.95 -58.69
CA ASP A 46 37.74 -14.48 -59.26
C ASP A 46 37.46 -15.90 -58.75
N ASP A 47 38.49 -16.75 -58.68
CA ASP A 47 38.41 -18.09 -58.11
C ASP A 47 38.09 -18.05 -56.60
N TRP A 48 38.71 -17.14 -55.85
CA TRP A 48 38.43 -16.89 -54.44
C TRP A 48 36.95 -16.58 -54.22
N ARG A 49 36.35 -15.81 -55.13
CA ARG A 49 34.96 -15.37 -55.04
C ARG A 49 33.96 -16.46 -55.47
N THR A 50 34.34 -17.34 -56.40
CA THR A 50 33.39 -18.23 -57.09
C THR A 50 33.54 -19.72 -56.77
N LYS A 51 34.72 -20.18 -56.33
CA LYS A 51 35.00 -21.61 -56.06
C LYS A 51 34.90 -21.95 -54.58
N THR A 52 34.77 -23.24 -54.27
CA THR A 52 34.81 -23.78 -52.90
C THR A 52 36.15 -24.46 -52.64
N GLY A 53 36.72 -24.29 -51.45
CA GLY A 53 38.03 -24.81 -51.02
C GLY A 53 39.00 -23.71 -50.55
N LYS A 54 40.27 -23.85 -50.92
CA LYS A 54 41.34 -22.84 -50.70
C LYS A 54 41.91 -22.38 -52.05
N VAL A 55 42.36 -21.14 -52.10
CA VAL A 55 43.07 -20.55 -53.25
C VAL A 55 44.39 -19.93 -52.79
N ALA A 56 45.32 -19.80 -53.71
CA ALA A 56 46.71 -19.47 -53.43
C ALA A 56 47.06 -18.07 -53.97
N PHE A 57 47.18 -17.08 -53.10
CA PHE A 57 47.66 -15.75 -53.46
C PHE A 57 49.19 -15.68 -53.39
N LYS A 58 49.83 -14.97 -54.30
CA LYS A 58 51.27 -14.70 -54.23
C LYS A 58 51.56 -13.34 -53.60
N ASP A 59 52.56 -13.27 -52.74
CA ASP A 59 53.11 -12.00 -52.27
C ASP A 59 54.11 -11.39 -53.28
N LEU A 60 54.62 -10.20 -52.96
CA LEU A 60 55.59 -9.48 -53.80
C LEU A 60 56.95 -10.20 -53.92
N ALA A 61 57.23 -11.17 -53.05
CA ALA A 61 58.41 -12.03 -53.12
C ALA A 61 58.12 -13.37 -53.85
N GLY A 62 56.92 -13.54 -54.41
CA GLY A 62 56.51 -14.73 -55.16
C GLY A 62 56.10 -15.93 -54.29
N ASN A 63 56.03 -15.78 -52.96
CA ASN A 63 55.62 -16.86 -52.07
C ASN A 63 54.10 -17.03 -52.07
N THR A 64 53.65 -18.28 -52.00
CA THR A 64 52.24 -18.64 -52.07
C THR A 64 51.61 -18.73 -50.68
N HIS A 65 50.50 -18.01 -50.48
CA HIS A 65 49.69 -18.00 -49.26
C HIS A 65 48.31 -18.60 -49.55
N GLN A 66 47.96 -19.66 -48.82
CA GLN A 66 46.66 -20.33 -48.97
C GLN A 66 45.59 -19.61 -48.15
N VAL A 67 44.50 -19.24 -48.82
CA VAL A 67 43.37 -18.51 -48.23
C VAL A 67 42.08 -19.29 -48.53
N ASP A 68 41.19 -19.41 -47.54
CA ASP A 68 39.88 -20.02 -47.75
C ASP A 68 39.06 -19.16 -48.72
N THR A 69 38.38 -19.81 -49.67
CA THR A 69 37.52 -19.10 -50.64
C THR A 69 36.27 -18.53 -49.96
N LEU A 70 35.66 -17.52 -50.56
CA LEU A 70 34.45 -16.88 -50.06
C LEU A 70 33.32 -17.89 -49.82
N ALA A 71 33.15 -18.86 -50.73
CA ALA A 71 32.14 -19.91 -50.57
C ALA A 71 32.45 -20.86 -49.40
N THR A 72 33.72 -21.18 -49.12
CA THR A 72 34.11 -21.98 -47.95
C THR A 72 33.89 -21.22 -46.65
N ILE A 73 34.25 -19.93 -46.63
CA ILE A 73 34.06 -19.06 -45.47
C ILE A 73 32.56 -18.89 -45.19
N ILE A 74 31.73 -18.71 -46.22
CA ILE A 74 30.27 -18.65 -46.08
C ILE A 74 29.73 -20.00 -45.59
N ALA A 75 30.12 -21.13 -46.19
CA ALA A 75 29.64 -22.45 -45.79
C ALA A 75 30.06 -22.83 -44.36
N ASP A 76 31.27 -22.45 -43.93
CA ASP A 76 31.73 -22.68 -42.56
C ASP A 76 31.07 -21.71 -41.56
N ALA A 77 30.76 -20.48 -41.97
CA ALA A 77 29.94 -19.56 -41.18
C ALA A 77 28.49 -20.06 -41.05
N GLU A 78 27.90 -20.60 -42.12
CA GLU A 78 26.55 -21.20 -42.14
C GLU A 78 26.46 -22.50 -41.33
N LYS A 79 27.54 -23.28 -41.24
CA LYS A 79 27.62 -24.44 -40.32
C LYS A 79 27.56 -24.03 -38.85
N ILE A 80 28.06 -22.84 -38.51
CA ILE A 80 28.08 -22.31 -37.14
C ILE A 80 26.78 -21.56 -36.82
N ASN A 81 26.24 -20.81 -37.79
CA ASN A 81 24.95 -20.15 -37.70
C ASN A 81 24.19 -20.25 -39.05
N PRO A 82 23.20 -21.15 -39.17
CA PRO A 82 22.45 -21.36 -40.41
C PRO A 82 21.66 -20.15 -40.92
N ASN A 83 21.52 -19.10 -40.10
CA ASN A 83 20.88 -17.83 -40.48
C ASN A 83 21.69 -16.64 -39.92
N PRO A 84 22.56 -15.97 -40.70
CA PRO A 84 23.43 -14.91 -40.18
C PRO A 84 22.66 -13.68 -39.65
N HIS A 85 21.37 -13.58 -39.95
CA HIS A 85 20.49 -12.52 -39.46
C HIS A 85 20.01 -12.73 -38.00
N VAL A 86 20.10 -13.94 -37.44
CA VAL A 86 19.76 -14.18 -36.03
C VAL A 86 20.96 -13.85 -35.14
N MET A 87 20.67 -13.29 -33.98
CA MET A 87 21.66 -13.10 -32.93
C MET A 87 22.19 -14.46 -32.44
N THR A 88 23.50 -14.59 -32.29
CA THR A 88 24.10 -15.77 -31.64
C THR A 88 23.94 -15.66 -30.11
N LYS A 89 23.96 -16.79 -29.39
CA LYS A 89 23.95 -16.80 -27.92
C LYS A 89 25.02 -15.88 -27.31
N ALA A 90 26.23 -15.85 -27.87
CA ALA A 90 27.31 -14.98 -27.40
C ALA A 90 26.99 -13.48 -27.58
N GLN A 91 26.40 -13.09 -28.73
CA GLN A 91 25.94 -11.72 -28.95
C GLN A 91 24.79 -11.34 -27.99
N PHE A 92 23.88 -12.28 -27.75
CA PHE A 92 22.76 -12.10 -26.83
C PHE A 92 23.23 -11.88 -25.38
N ASP A 93 24.13 -12.73 -24.89
CA ASP A 93 24.71 -12.59 -23.56
C ASP A 93 25.56 -11.32 -23.43
N ALA A 94 26.30 -10.93 -24.47
CA ALA A 94 27.02 -9.64 -24.48
C ALA A 94 26.08 -8.43 -24.35
N LEU A 95 24.93 -8.44 -25.04
CA LEU A 95 23.91 -7.38 -24.91
C LEU A 95 23.31 -7.35 -23.49
N ARG A 96 23.05 -8.52 -22.89
CA ARG A 96 22.58 -8.60 -21.50
C ARG A 96 23.59 -8.00 -20.54
N ASP A 97 24.87 -8.33 -20.68
CA ASP A 97 25.94 -7.81 -19.81
C ASP A 97 26.14 -6.29 -19.98
N ILE A 98 26.00 -5.77 -21.20
CA ILE A 98 26.01 -4.31 -21.44
C ILE A 98 24.85 -3.65 -20.68
N ARG A 99 23.63 -4.20 -20.78
CA ARG A 99 22.44 -3.63 -20.13
C ARG A 99 22.50 -3.72 -18.62
N LYS A 100 23.02 -4.81 -18.05
CA LYS A 100 23.27 -4.94 -16.60
C LYS A 100 24.22 -3.86 -16.07
N LYS A 101 25.14 -3.35 -16.90
CA LYS A 101 26.00 -2.21 -16.55
C LYS A 101 25.33 -0.86 -16.78
N GLN A 102 24.41 -0.78 -17.75
CA GLN A 102 23.68 0.43 -18.11
C GLN A 102 22.63 0.79 -17.04
N TYR A 103 21.90 -0.19 -16.54
CA TYR A 103 20.78 -0.02 -15.61
C TYR A 103 21.18 -0.23 -14.15
N ALA A 104 20.37 0.30 -13.23
CA ALA A 104 20.53 0.11 -11.79
C ALA A 104 20.00 -1.25 -11.31
N GLY A 105 19.23 -1.97 -12.11
CA GLY A 105 18.67 -3.27 -11.76
C GLY A 105 17.65 -3.73 -12.78
N SER A 106 16.97 -4.84 -12.51
CA SER A 106 15.81 -5.25 -13.29
C SER A 106 14.56 -4.43 -12.93
N GLY A 107 13.67 -4.16 -13.88
CA GLY A 107 12.50 -3.30 -13.67
C GLY A 107 12.00 -2.66 -14.94
N PHE A 108 11.38 -1.49 -14.83
CA PHE A 108 10.85 -0.73 -15.97
C PHE A 108 11.82 0.39 -16.36
N VAL A 109 12.21 0.41 -17.63
CA VAL A 109 13.04 1.47 -18.23
C VAL A 109 12.14 2.59 -18.75
N GLU A 110 11.00 2.23 -19.34
CA GLU A 110 9.96 3.15 -19.78
C GLU A 110 8.61 2.67 -19.25
N TRP A 111 7.79 3.60 -18.77
CA TRP A 111 6.50 3.29 -18.18
C TRP A 111 5.42 2.99 -19.22
N GLY A 112 5.59 3.51 -20.43
CA GLY A 112 4.53 3.68 -21.42
C GLY A 112 3.71 4.95 -21.19
N LYS A 113 2.94 5.37 -22.18
CA LYS A 113 1.98 6.47 -22.05
C LYS A 113 0.60 5.95 -21.66
N CYS A 114 -0.20 6.80 -21.04
CA CYS A 114 -1.60 6.52 -20.76
C CYS A 114 -2.48 6.95 -21.93
N TYR A 115 -3.64 6.29 -22.09
CA TYR A 115 -4.69 6.77 -22.96
C TYR A 115 -5.49 7.87 -22.25
N GLN A 116 -5.71 9.02 -22.89
CA GLN A 116 -6.57 10.07 -22.33
C GLN A 116 -7.41 10.78 -23.41
N PRO A 117 -8.68 10.38 -23.60
CA PRO A 117 -9.66 11.17 -24.32
C PRO A 117 -10.30 12.24 -23.42
N GLU A 118 -10.81 13.32 -24.00
CA GLU A 118 -11.57 14.34 -23.26
C GLU A 118 -12.98 13.80 -22.87
N GLY A 119 -13.43 14.00 -21.62
CA GLY A 119 -14.82 13.74 -21.20
C GLY A 119 -15.03 12.95 -19.89
N ARG A 120 -16.31 12.72 -19.54
CA ARG A 120 -16.77 12.08 -18.27
C ARG A 120 -16.26 10.65 -18.07
N TRP A 121 -16.02 9.91 -19.15
CA TRP A 121 -15.56 8.52 -19.14
C TRP A 121 -14.05 8.40 -19.35
N SER A 122 -13.29 9.49 -19.15
CA SER A 122 -11.83 9.45 -19.27
C SER A 122 -11.24 8.46 -18.28
N PRO A 123 -10.31 7.59 -18.72
CA PRO A 123 -9.50 6.79 -17.83
C PRO A 123 -8.85 7.65 -16.74
N LYS A 124 -8.68 7.09 -15.55
CA LYS A 124 -7.94 7.75 -14.46
C LYS A 124 -6.57 7.14 -14.33
N TRP A 125 -5.56 7.99 -14.25
CA TRP A 125 -4.19 7.56 -14.13
C TRP A 125 -3.91 7.15 -12.70
N ILE A 126 -3.24 6.01 -12.55
CA ILE A 126 -2.66 5.58 -11.29
C ILE A 126 -1.26 6.18 -11.21
N ASN A 127 -0.49 6.01 -12.29
CA ASN A 127 0.82 6.59 -12.51
C ASN A 127 1.07 6.68 -14.03
N ASN A 128 2.24 7.16 -14.47
CA ASN A 128 2.60 7.14 -15.88
C ASN A 128 2.51 5.70 -16.44
N GLY A 129 1.85 5.57 -17.58
CA GLY A 129 1.67 4.30 -18.28
C GLY A 129 0.77 3.28 -17.61
N LEU A 130 0.21 3.53 -16.42
CA LEU A 130 -0.69 2.63 -15.70
C LEU A 130 -1.97 3.35 -15.30
N TYR A 131 -3.10 2.85 -15.76
CA TYR A 131 -4.38 3.55 -15.65
C TYR A 131 -5.56 2.59 -15.64
N GLN A 132 -6.72 3.09 -15.23
CA GLN A 132 -7.96 2.34 -15.20
C GLN A 132 -9.04 3.01 -16.04
N SER A 133 -10.05 2.23 -16.42
CA SER A 133 -11.29 2.72 -17.03
C SER A 133 -12.54 2.12 -16.34
N ALA A 134 -12.62 2.29 -15.02
CA ALA A 134 -13.60 1.82 -14.04
C ALA A 134 -15.06 2.11 -14.36
N LEU A 135 -15.35 3.01 -15.30
CA LEU A 135 -16.72 3.40 -15.64
C LEU A 135 -17.12 2.93 -17.05
N SER A 136 -16.27 2.18 -17.76
CA SER A 136 -16.59 1.59 -19.05
C SER A 136 -16.74 0.07 -18.91
N THR A 137 -17.88 -0.46 -19.33
CA THR A 137 -18.15 -1.90 -19.31
C THR A 137 -17.24 -2.72 -20.21
N GLY A 138 -16.52 -2.07 -21.14
CA GLY A 138 -15.52 -2.75 -21.96
C GLY A 138 -14.27 -3.20 -21.20
N TYR A 139 -14.09 -2.74 -19.96
CA TYR A 139 -12.90 -2.96 -19.13
C TYR A 139 -13.23 -3.43 -17.70
N ALA A 140 -14.33 -4.17 -17.53
CA ALA A 140 -14.68 -4.77 -16.25
C ALA A 140 -13.62 -5.81 -15.84
N ASN A 141 -13.21 -5.79 -14.56
CA ASN A 141 -12.10 -6.57 -14.01
C ASN A 141 -10.79 -6.39 -14.77
N GLU A 142 -10.52 -5.21 -15.32
CA GLU A 142 -9.29 -4.95 -16.08
C GLU A 142 -8.50 -3.73 -15.61
N LEU A 143 -7.18 -3.87 -15.64
CA LEU A 143 -6.20 -2.79 -15.49
C LEU A 143 -5.50 -2.55 -16.83
N LEU A 144 -5.25 -1.29 -17.16
CA LEU A 144 -4.71 -0.89 -18.46
C LEU A 144 -3.27 -0.39 -18.31
N MET A 145 -2.42 -0.76 -19.27
CA MET A 145 -1.01 -0.39 -19.25
C MET A 145 -0.48 -0.04 -20.65
N GLY A 146 0.11 1.15 -20.81
CA GLY A 146 0.56 1.67 -22.10
C GLY A 146 -0.59 1.97 -23.08
N SER A 147 -0.36 2.90 -24.01
CA SER A 147 -1.31 3.20 -25.08
C SER A 147 -0.58 3.68 -26.32
N GLN A 148 -0.79 2.97 -27.42
CA GLN A 148 -0.29 3.31 -28.75
C GLN A 148 -1.42 3.86 -29.66
N GLY A 149 -2.54 4.26 -29.04
CA GLY A 149 -3.73 4.79 -29.72
C GLY A 149 -3.57 6.24 -30.16
N THR A 150 -4.70 6.90 -30.47
CA THR A 150 -4.73 8.25 -31.05
C THR A 150 -4.53 9.41 -30.07
N SER A 151 -4.43 9.14 -28.75
CA SER A 151 -4.22 10.17 -27.71
C SER A 151 -3.30 9.70 -26.58
N PRO A 152 -2.05 9.29 -26.86
CA PRO A 152 -1.14 8.82 -25.84
C PRO A 152 -0.52 10.02 -25.10
N GLN A 153 -0.63 10.03 -23.77
CA GLN A 153 -0.24 11.14 -22.89
C GLN A 153 0.64 10.63 -21.73
N GLY A 154 1.51 11.50 -21.20
CA GLY A 154 2.42 11.18 -20.09
C GLY A 154 3.88 11.50 -20.42
N VAL A 155 4.76 11.39 -19.42
CA VAL A 155 6.18 11.80 -19.56
C VAL A 155 7.10 10.69 -20.09
N SER A 156 6.59 9.49 -20.31
CA SER A 156 7.33 8.35 -20.87
C SER A 156 7.79 8.64 -22.30
N ASN A 157 9.00 8.22 -22.68
CA ASN A 157 9.52 8.43 -24.03
C ASN A 157 8.84 7.53 -25.06
N THR A 158 8.38 6.35 -24.61
CA THR A 158 7.64 5.39 -25.43
C THR A 158 6.16 5.35 -25.06
N ASP A 159 5.33 5.00 -26.05
CA ASP A 159 3.89 4.80 -25.89
C ASP A 159 3.54 3.49 -25.16
N TYR A 160 4.42 2.49 -25.28
CA TYR A 160 4.35 1.19 -24.62
C TYR A 160 5.37 1.09 -23.49
N PRO A 161 5.13 0.28 -22.43
CA PRO A 161 6.13 0.02 -21.41
C PRO A 161 7.28 -0.82 -21.96
N GLU A 162 8.47 -0.58 -21.40
CA GLU A 162 9.68 -1.34 -21.68
C GLU A 162 10.31 -1.77 -20.36
N SER A 163 10.52 -3.07 -20.19
CA SER A 163 11.13 -3.64 -18.99
C SER A 163 12.46 -4.30 -19.32
N VAL A 164 13.36 -4.31 -18.35
CA VAL A 164 14.61 -5.06 -18.40
C VAL A 164 14.61 -6.10 -17.29
N ILE A 165 14.78 -7.38 -17.66
CA ILE A 165 14.79 -8.52 -16.73
C ILE A 165 16.07 -9.28 -16.98
N ASP A 166 17.00 -9.23 -16.02
CA ASP A 166 18.30 -9.90 -16.10
C ASP A 166 19.06 -9.57 -17.41
N GLY A 167 19.00 -8.29 -17.79
CA GLY A 167 19.60 -7.73 -19.00
C GLY A 167 18.81 -7.99 -20.29
N VAL A 168 17.69 -8.73 -20.25
CA VAL A 168 16.82 -8.92 -21.40
C VAL A 168 15.76 -7.83 -21.44
N THR A 169 15.64 -7.16 -22.58
CA THR A 169 14.67 -6.07 -22.76
C THR A 169 13.37 -6.61 -23.34
N HIS A 170 12.24 -6.34 -22.69
CA HIS A 170 10.91 -6.72 -23.13
C HIS A 170 10.08 -5.47 -23.46
N LYS A 171 9.65 -5.40 -24.72
CA LYS A 171 8.61 -4.48 -25.18
C LYS A 171 7.23 -5.05 -24.84
N LEU A 172 6.49 -4.38 -23.96
CA LEU A 172 5.17 -4.82 -23.52
C LEU A 172 4.08 -4.20 -24.40
N SER A 173 3.53 -4.97 -25.32
CA SER A 173 2.56 -4.45 -26.30
C SER A 173 1.56 -5.52 -26.72
N LEU A 174 0.30 -5.08 -26.88
CA LEU A 174 -0.83 -5.88 -27.30
C LEU A 174 -1.09 -7.13 -26.42
N ILE A 175 -0.83 -7.03 -25.11
CA ILE A 175 -1.20 -8.08 -24.15
C ILE A 175 -2.73 -8.14 -24.06
N ASN A 176 -3.30 -9.30 -24.42
CA ASN A 176 -4.75 -9.55 -24.46
C ASN A 176 -5.53 -8.42 -25.16
N SER A 177 -4.96 -7.92 -26.25
CA SER A 177 -5.45 -6.72 -26.92
C SER A 177 -5.30 -6.82 -28.43
N SER A 178 -6.32 -6.36 -29.14
CA SER A 178 -6.35 -6.38 -30.59
C SER A 178 -5.66 -5.15 -31.19
N ASN A 179 -5.43 -5.16 -32.50
CA ASN A 179 -4.91 -4.00 -33.24
C ASN A 179 -5.83 -2.76 -33.18
N LEU A 180 -7.06 -2.87 -32.67
CA LEU A 180 -7.97 -1.74 -32.49
C LEU A 180 -7.82 -1.09 -31.11
N ASP A 181 -7.56 -1.88 -30.07
CA ASP A 181 -7.51 -1.41 -28.68
C ASP A 181 -6.14 -0.77 -28.36
N LEU A 182 -5.05 -1.17 -29.03
CA LEU A 182 -3.71 -0.55 -28.98
C LEU A 182 -3.15 -0.26 -27.56
N MET A 183 -3.65 -0.94 -26.53
CA MET A 183 -3.25 -0.84 -25.13
C MET A 183 -3.12 -2.23 -24.51
N ASN A 184 -2.34 -2.42 -23.46
CA ASN A 184 -2.30 -3.72 -22.77
C ASN A 184 -3.48 -3.84 -21.80
N ARG A 185 -4.21 -4.97 -21.87
CA ARG A 185 -5.41 -5.23 -21.06
C ARG A 185 -5.15 -6.38 -20.10
N ILE A 186 -4.95 -6.06 -18.82
CA ILE A 186 -4.65 -7.03 -17.77
C ILE A 186 -5.95 -7.44 -17.10
N LYS A 187 -6.39 -8.68 -17.32
CA LYS A 187 -7.62 -9.21 -16.70
C LYS A 187 -7.36 -9.67 -15.28
N PHE A 188 -8.39 -9.53 -14.45
CA PHE A 188 -8.42 -10.00 -13.07
C PHE A 188 -9.51 -11.04 -12.86
N PRO A 189 -9.34 -11.90 -11.82
CA PRO A 189 -10.41 -12.78 -11.35
C PRO A 189 -11.63 -11.96 -10.93
N ALA A 190 -12.77 -12.66 -10.81
CA ALA A 190 -13.96 -12.09 -10.21
C ALA A 190 -13.66 -11.55 -8.80
N ALA A 191 -14.39 -10.52 -8.39
CA ALA A 191 -14.38 -10.04 -7.02
C ALA A 191 -14.86 -11.14 -6.06
N PRO A 192 -14.37 -11.19 -4.80
CA PRO A 192 -14.89 -12.13 -3.80
C PRO A 192 -16.42 -12.07 -3.68
N ASP A 193 -17.05 -13.22 -3.55
CA ASP A 193 -18.51 -13.41 -3.40
C ASP A 193 -18.86 -14.20 -2.13
N GLY A 194 -17.86 -14.45 -1.28
CA GLY A 194 -18.01 -15.18 -0.03
C GLY A 194 -18.09 -16.70 -0.16
N THR A 195 -17.94 -17.29 -1.36
CA THR A 195 -18.00 -18.76 -1.55
C THR A 195 -16.68 -19.47 -1.27
N LYS A 196 -15.56 -18.73 -1.19
CA LYS A 196 -14.23 -19.29 -0.92
C LYS A 196 -13.84 -19.11 0.54
N THR A 197 -13.31 -20.17 1.14
CA THR A 197 -12.58 -20.09 2.42
C THR A 197 -11.08 -20.25 2.21
N TYR A 198 -10.31 -19.71 3.15
CA TYR A 198 -8.87 -19.87 3.23
C TYR A 198 -8.45 -20.29 4.62
N ASP A 199 -7.72 -21.39 4.72
CA ASP A 199 -7.08 -21.85 5.96
C ASP A 199 -5.64 -21.35 6.05
N SER A 200 -5.39 -20.46 7.02
CA SER A 200 -4.08 -19.88 7.30
C SER A 200 -3.05 -20.86 7.88
N ALA A 201 -3.47 -22.03 8.39
CA ALA A 201 -2.55 -23.07 8.84
C ALA A 201 -2.01 -23.90 7.66
N THR A 202 -2.91 -24.39 6.80
CA THR A 202 -2.58 -25.30 5.70
C THR A 202 -2.25 -24.58 4.39
N GLY A 203 -2.73 -23.37 4.20
CA GLY A 203 -2.59 -22.61 2.95
C GLY A 203 -3.60 -22.97 1.87
N ILE A 204 -4.60 -23.80 2.19
CA ILE A 204 -5.58 -24.32 1.22
C ILE A 204 -6.72 -23.32 1.04
N VAL A 205 -7.17 -23.18 -0.21
CA VAL A 205 -8.40 -22.47 -0.59
C VAL A 205 -9.45 -23.51 -0.97
N THR A 206 -10.64 -23.39 -0.39
CA THR A 206 -11.77 -24.27 -0.67
C THR A 206 -12.91 -23.45 -1.27
N GLU A 207 -13.41 -23.89 -2.42
CA GLU A 207 -14.63 -23.36 -3.04
C GLU A 207 -15.84 -24.14 -2.49
N HIS A 208 -16.83 -23.42 -1.98
CA HIS A 208 -18.10 -23.98 -1.49
C HIS A 208 -19.23 -23.74 -2.50
N ALA A 209 -20.33 -24.50 -2.42
CA ALA A 209 -21.42 -24.33 -3.38
C ALA A 209 -22.18 -23.00 -3.20
N SER A 210 -22.03 -22.36 -2.03
CA SER A 210 -22.61 -21.06 -1.72
C SER A 210 -21.84 -20.37 -0.59
N ALA A 211 -21.94 -19.04 -0.50
CA ALA A 211 -21.36 -18.28 0.63
C ALA A 211 -21.95 -18.76 1.96
N ALA A 212 -23.25 -19.02 1.92
CA ALA A 212 -24.04 -19.72 2.89
C ALA A 212 -23.34 -20.95 3.53
N GLU A 213 -22.72 -21.82 2.73
CA GLU A 213 -21.97 -23.00 3.24
C GLU A 213 -20.58 -22.61 3.77
N ALA A 214 -19.90 -21.69 3.09
CA ALA A 214 -18.57 -21.21 3.50
C ALA A 214 -18.56 -20.61 4.91
N PHE A 215 -19.60 -19.84 5.29
CA PHE A 215 -19.73 -19.24 6.62
C PHE A 215 -20.15 -20.22 7.73
N GLU A 216 -20.82 -21.33 7.40
CA GLU A 216 -21.28 -22.34 8.38
C GLU A 216 -20.19 -23.33 8.78
N GLY A 217 -19.20 -23.53 7.91
CA GLY A 217 -18.12 -24.49 8.09
C GLY A 217 -18.65 -25.92 8.10
N LEU A 218 -18.45 -26.63 9.20
CA LEU A 218 -18.84 -28.03 9.37
C LEU A 218 -20.35 -28.20 9.68
N VAL A 219 -21.03 -27.13 10.07
CA VAL A 219 -22.47 -27.14 10.37
C VAL A 219 -23.27 -27.11 9.06
N LYS A 220 -24.42 -27.79 9.02
CA LYS A 220 -25.34 -27.73 7.87
C LYS A 220 -26.56 -26.88 8.19
N ASN A 221 -26.94 -25.94 7.32
CA ASN A 221 -28.08 -25.05 7.57
C ASN A 221 -27.98 -24.44 8.98
N GLY A 222 -26.75 -24.07 9.34
CA GLY A 222 -26.40 -23.42 10.60
C GLY A 222 -26.99 -22.02 10.71
N ASP A 223 -27.31 -21.39 9.59
CA ASP A 223 -27.99 -20.11 9.50
C ASP A 223 -29.53 -20.22 9.45
N PHE A 224 -30.05 -21.45 9.44
CA PHE A 224 -31.48 -21.77 9.46
C PHE A 224 -32.30 -21.28 8.25
N ARG A 225 -31.66 -20.91 7.12
CA ARG A 225 -32.33 -20.38 5.92
C ARG A 225 -33.36 -21.32 5.29
N LYS A 226 -33.23 -22.64 5.47
CA LYS A 226 -34.21 -23.60 4.92
C LYS A 226 -35.56 -23.53 5.60
N GLY A 227 -35.63 -22.98 6.82
CA GLY A 227 -36.88 -22.87 7.58
C GLY A 227 -37.54 -24.21 7.92
N ASP A 228 -36.75 -25.29 7.96
CA ASP A 228 -37.20 -26.63 8.29
C ASP A 228 -36.26 -27.32 9.29
N ASN A 229 -36.75 -28.41 9.88
CA ASN A 229 -36.00 -29.21 10.85
C ASN A 229 -35.13 -30.31 10.18
N GLY A 230 -34.87 -30.25 8.86
CA GLY A 230 -34.26 -31.38 8.13
C GLY A 230 -32.82 -31.68 8.56
N ASP A 231 -32.00 -30.64 8.74
CA ASP A 231 -30.59 -30.75 9.12
C ASP A 231 -30.36 -30.79 10.65
N TRP A 232 -31.42 -30.66 11.45
CA TRP A 232 -31.37 -30.53 12.91
C TRP A 232 -32.41 -31.43 13.57
N THR A 233 -32.01 -32.19 14.59
CA THR A 233 -32.98 -32.88 15.45
C THR A 233 -33.60 -31.86 16.42
N VAL A 234 -34.84 -31.47 16.13
CA VAL A 234 -35.59 -30.45 16.87
C VAL A 234 -36.68 -31.13 17.73
N PRO A 235 -36.64 -31.00 19.07
CA PRO A 235 -37.63 -31.58 19.98
C PRO A 235 -38.89 -30.71 20.10
N THR A 236 -39.94 -31.25 20.73
CA THR A 236 -41.16 -30.50 21.05
C THR A 236 -40.86 -29.24 21.88
N GLY A 237 -41.51 -28.13 21.51
CA GLY A 237 -41.29 -26.80 22.10
C GLY A 237 -40.22 -25.96 21.40
N TYR A 238 -39.70 -26.46 20.27
CA TYR A 238 -38.72 -25.80 19.42
C TYR A 238 -39.12 -25.93 17.96
N ASN A 239 -38.74 -24.96 17.14
CA ASN A 239 -38.94 -25.00 15.71
C ASN A 239 -37.86 -24.19 14.99
N ILE A 240 -37.51 -24.64 13.79
CA ILE A 240 -36.75 -23.82 12.84
C ILE A 240 -37.75 -23.15 11.89
N THR A 241 -37.57 -21.85 11.71
CA THR A 241 -38.23 -21.03 10.70
C THR A 241 -37.17 -20.34 9.86
N ASP A 242 -37.52 -19.82 8.68
CA ASP A 242 -36.57 -19.17 7.77
C ASP A 242 -35.68 -18.16 8.53
N GLY A 243 -34.38 -18.45 8.59
CA GLY A 243 -33.36 -17.63 9.24
C GLY A 243 -33.34 -17.66 10.77
N SER A 244 -34.07 -18.57 11.44
CA SER A 244 -34.02 -18.67 12.90
C SER A 244 -34.38 -20.04 13.51
N LEU A 245 -33.66 -20.40 14.57
CA LEU A 245 -34.05 -21.44 15.53
C LEU A 245 -34.76 -20.79 16.72
N ASN A 246 -35.97 -21.26 17.05
CA ASN A 246 -36.80 -20.68 18.09
C ASN A 246 -37.22 -21.71 19.14
N ALA A 247 -37.31 -21.27 20.40
CA ALA A 247 -37.94 -21.99 21.49
C ALA A 247 -39.23 -21.27 21.91
N ASP A 248 -40.35 -21.97 21.96
CA ASP A 248 -41.69 -21.39 22.14
C ASP A 248 -42.11 -21.22 23.62
N GLY A 249 -41.25 -21.61 24.56
CA GLY A 249 -41.54 -21.55 25.99
C GLY A 249 -42.36 -22.73 26.53
N THR A 250 -42.51 -23.83 25.78
CA THR A 250 -43.16 -25.07 26.25
C THR A 250 -42.19 -26.22 26.52
N GLY A 251 -40.91 -26.03 26.18
CA GLY A 251 -39.87 -27.03 26.35
C GLY A 251 -39.53 -27.35 27.82
N ALA A 252 -39.26 -28.62 28.10
CA ALA A 252 -38.74 -29.05 29.40
C ALA A 252 -37.31 -28.56 29.67
N ARG A 253 -36.90 -28.59 30.94
CA ARG A 253 -35.52 -28.27 31.34
C ARG A 253 -34.53 -29.21 30.64
N TYR A 254 -33.45 -28.64 30.12
CA TYR A 254 -32.38 -29.36 29.40
C TYR A 254 -32.83 -30.04 28.11
N THR A 255 -34.00 -29.66 27.57
CA THR A 255 -34.33 -29.99 26.18
C THR A 255 -33.35 -29.30 25.25
N LYS A 256 -32.89 -30.04 24.23
CA LYS A 256 -31.83 -29.59 23.33
C LYS A 256 -32.15 -29.87 21.87
N VAL A 257 -31.79 -28.91 21.03
CA VAL A 257 -31.72 -29.05 19.57
C VAL A 257 -30.32 -29.55 19.23
N THR A 258 -30.22 -30.55 18.35
CA THR A 258 -28.96 -31.25 18.07
C THR A 258 -28.68 -31.33 16.58
N GLN A 259 -27.45 -31.03 16.17
CA GLN A 259 -26.93 -31.44 14.87
C GLN A 259 -25.78 -32.44 15.06
N GLY A 260 -25.81 -33.51 14.28
CA GLY A 260 -24.74 -34.50 14.20
C GLY A 260 -25.25 -35.93 13.95
N PRO A 261 -24.34 -36.89 13.72
CA PRO A 261 -22.89 -36.73 13.79
C PRO A 261 -22.31 -35.89 12.62
N ILE A 262 -21.33 -35.04 12.93
CA ILE A 262 -20.54 -34.26 11.96
C ILE A 262 -19.09 -34.77 12.01
N THR A 263 -18.40 -34.85 10.88
CA THR A 263 -16.96 -35.15 10.84
C THR A 263 -16.17 -33.90 11.23
N ILE A 264 -15.22 -34.04 12.15
CA ILE A 264 -14.36 -32.95 12.63
C ILE A 264 -12.91 -33.41 12.71
N ASP A 265 -11.95 -32.49 12.58
CA ASP A 265 -10.53 -32.82 12.69
C ASP A 265 -10.09 -32.92 14.15
N ASN A 266 -9.72 -34.14 14.57
CA ASN A 266 -9.23 -34.41 15.93
C ASN A 266 -7.90 -33.69 16.19
N GLY A 267 -7.80 -32.98 17.31
CA GLY A 267 -6.59 -32.27 17.73
C GLY A 267 -6.36 -30.93 17.02
N ILE A 268 -7.21 -30.52 16.08
CA ILE A 268 -7.16 -29.20 15.44
C ILE A 268 -8.08 -28.23 16.17
N THR A 269 -7.62 -27.02 16.49
CA THR A 269 -8.45 -26.02 17.15
C THR A 269 -9.51 -25.46 16.19
N HIS A 270 -10.76 -25.43 16.65
CA HIS A 270 -11.93 -24.92 15.94
C HIS A 270 -12.57 -23.77 16.73
N LYS A 271 -13.36 -22.96 16.06
CA LYS A 271 -14.24 -21.94 16.64
C LYS A 271 -15.69 -22.39 16.56
N LEU A 272 -16.41 -22.31 17.67
CA LEU A 272 -17.87 -22.34 17.70
C LEU A 272 -18.34 -20.89 17.72
N VAL A 273 -19.10 -20.48 16.71
CA VAL A 273 -19.64 -19.11 16.59
C VAL A 273 -21.15 -19.18 16.56
N VAL A 274 -21.83 -18.36 17.38
CA VAL A 274 -23.29 -18.38 17.54
C VAL A 274 -23.82 -16.96 17.53
N SER A 275 -24.83 -16.69 16.72
CA SER A 275 -25.54 -15.41 16.73
C SER A 275 -26.91 -15.56 17.39
N VAL A 276 -27.15 -14.80 18.45
CA VAL A 276 -28.34 -14.87 19.30
C VAL A 276 -29.20 -13.62 19.12
N ASN A 277 -30.47 -13.83 18.76
CA ASN A 277 -31.44 -12.76 18.56
C ASN A 277 -32.08 -12.31 19.88
N ASN A 278 -32.37 -13.24 20.78
CA ASN A 278 -33.04 -12.96 22.06
C ASN A 278 -32.93 -14.15 23.03
N VAL A 279 -32.86 -13.84 24.33
CA VAL A 279 -33.01 -14.79 25.44
C VAL A 279 -33.83 -14.13 26.55
N SER A 280 -35.03 -14.62 26.87
CA SER A 280 -35.99 -13.83 27.67
C SER A 280 -35.95 -14.04 29.19
N SER A 281 -35.66 -15.24 29.69
CA SER A 281 -35.95 -15.60 31.09
C SER A 281 -34.77 -16.12 31.91
N SER A 282 -33.92 -16.95 31.32
CA SER A 282 -32.73 -17.54 31.98
C SER A 282 -31.63 -17.75 30.93
N SER A 283 -30.49 -18.32 31.30
CA SER A 283 -29.40 -18.57 30.35
C SER A 283 -29.65 -19.76 29.44
N ILE A 284 -29.17 -19.70 28.20
CA ILE A 284 -29.04 -20.85 27.28
C ILE A 284 -27.59 -21.32 27.24
N SER A 285 -27.38 -22.57 26.85
CA SER A 285 -26.05 -23.12 26.59
C SER A 285 -25.95 -23.63 25.16
N ILE A 286 -24.87 -23.30 24.47
CA ILE A 286 -24.51 -23.85 23.16
C ILE A 286 -23.16 -24.53 23.28
N CYS A 287 -22.99 -25.73 22.72
CA CYS A 287 -21.71 -26.41 22.76
C CYS A 287 -21.39 -27.26 21.53
N ALA A 288 -20.09 -27.47 21.32
CA ALA A 288 -19.53 -28.50 20.47
C ALA A 288 -18.95 -29.63 21.33
N THR A 289 -19.25 -30.88 20.98
CA THR A 289 -18.97 -32.04 21.85
C THR A 289 -18.80 -33.34 21.04
N GLY A 290 -18.05 -34.31 21.58
CA GLY A 290 -17.81 -35.61 20.96
C GLY A 290 -18.93 -36.64 21.15
N SER A 291 -20.04 -36.26 21.81
CA SER A 291 -21.22 -37.10 22.01
C SER A 291 -22.47 -36.20 22.05
N PRO A 292 -23.71 -36.70 21.88
CA PRO A 292 -24.91 -35.89 21.96
C PRO A 292 -25.27 -35.53 23.43
N SER A 293 -24.29 -35.07 24.20
CA SER A 293 -24.35 -34.69 25.61
C SER A 293 -23.47 -33.47 25.88
N PHE A 294 -23.92 -32.59 26.78
CA PHE A 294 -23.12 -31.47 27.30
C PHE A 294 -22.00 -31.93 28.23
N THR A 295 -22.06 -33.16 28.75
CA THR A 295 -20.97 -33.73 29.56
C THR A 295 -19.76 -33.97 28.66
N GLY A 296 -18.64 -33.31 28.97
CA GLY A 296 -17.42 -33.39 28.17
C GLY A 296 -17.43 -32.53 26.91
N ALA A 297 -18.23 -31.45 26.87
CA ALA A 297 -18.16 -30.47 25.79
C ALA A 297 -16.76 -29.86 25.67
N TRP A 298 -16.27 -29.73 24.44
CA TRP A 298 -14.95 -29.17 24.15
C TRP A 298 -14.98 -27.64 24.20
N GLY A 299 -16.04 -27.04 23.65
CA GLY A 299 -16.29 -25.60 23.66
C GLY A 299 -17.73 -25.32 24.06
N ARG A 300 -17.94 -24.32 24.93
CA ARG A 300 -19.27 -23.97 25.46
C ARG A 300 -19.44 -22.45 25.54
N ILE A 301 -20.55 -21.99 24.98
CA ILE A 301 -21.05 -20.62 25.11
C ILE A 301 -22.25 -20.66 26.06
N ASN A 302 -22.29 -19.75 27.02
CA ASN A 302 -23.48 -19.50 27.82
C ASN A 302 -23.93 -18.06 27.56
N VAL A 303 -25.20 -17.90 27.20
CA VAL A 303 -25.80 -16.58 26.94
C VAL A 303 -26.88 -16.36 27.97
N ASN A 304 -26.76 -15.29 28.74
CA ASN A 304 -27.69 -14.95 29.82
C ASN A 304 -28.97 -14.29 29.28
N ALA A 305 -29.97 -14.16 30.15
CA ALA A 305 -31.18 -13.45 29.80
C ALA A 305 -30.88 -11.97 29.46
N GLY A 306 -31.43 -11.49 28.36
CA GLY A 306 -31.23 -10.14 27.84
C GLY A 306 -29.98 -9.97 26.97
N GLU A 307 -29.08 -10.96 26.89
CA GLU A 307 -27.90 -10.89 26.02
C GLU A 307 -28.26 -11.28 24.57
N THR A 308 -27.73 -10.51 23.62
CA THR A 308 -27.92 -10.68 22.17
C THR A 308 -26.62 -10.35 21.44
N GLY A 309 -26.47 -10.81 20.20
CA GLY A 309 -25.27 -10.57 19.38
C GLY A 309 -24.53 -11.86 19.04
N THR A 310 -23.29 -11.73 18.57
CA THR A 310 -22.43 -12.86 18.20
C THR A 310 -21.51 -13.24 19.36
N PHE A 311 -21.48 -14.53 19.68
CA PHE A 311 -20.63 -15.12 20.71
C PHE A 311 -19.73 -16.19 20.08
N GLU A 312 -18.47 -16.26 20.53
CA GLU A 312 -17.53 -17.26 20.05
C GLU A 312 -16.75 -17.93 21.18
N VAL A 313 -16.31 -19.17 20.93
CA VAL A 313 -15.37 -19.88 21.79
C VAL A 313 -14.48 -20.81 20.96
N GLU A 314 -13.17 -20.80 21.22
CA GLU A 314 -12.24 -21.77 20.66
C GLU A 314 -12.25 -23.08 21.44
N PHE A 315 -12.12 -24.20 20.74
CA PHE A 315 -12.04 -25.52 21.34
C PHE A 315 -11.19 -26.48 20.50
N THR A 316 -10.63 -27.51 21.12
CA THR A 316 -9.87 -28.55 20.40
C THR A 316 -10.54 -29.91 20.62
N PRO A 317 -11.09 -30.54 19.56
CA PRO A 317 -11.69 -31.87 19.64
C PRO A 317 -10.69 -32.93 20.07
N ASP A 318 -11.15 -33.92 20.85
CA ASP A 318 -10.37 -35.11 21.21
C ASP A 318 -10.73 -36.35 20.36
N LYS A 319 -11.68 -36.21 19.41
CA LYS A 319 -12.22 -37.25 18.52
C LYS A 319 -12.65 -36.65 17.18
N SER A 320 -12.83 -37.49 16.18
CA SER A 320 -13.21 -37.07 14.81
C SER A 320 -14.73 -37.03 14.54
N THR A 321 -15.56 -37.07 15.58
CA THR A 321 -17.02 -36.98 15.47
C THR A 321 -17.52 -35.92 16.42
N ALA A 322 -18.24 -34.93 15.90
CA ALA A 322 -18.80 -33.82 16.64
C ALA A 322 -20.34 -33.84 16.62
N TYR A 323 -20.91 -33.24 17.66
CA TYR A 323 -22.28 -32.79 17.74
C TYR A 323 -22.30 -31.33 18.18
N VAL A 324 -23.26 -30.58 17.64
CA VAL A 324 -23.54 -29.21 18.05
C VAL A 324 -24.89 -29.18 18.74
N LEU A 325 -24.92 -28.67 19.97
CA LEU A 325 -26.09 -28.71 20.84
C LEU A 325 -26.48 -27.29 21.25
N VAL A 326 -27.77 -26.96 21.12
CA VAL A 326 -28.38 -25.75 21.67
C VAL A 326 -29.38 -26.17 22.73
N GLN A 327 -29.24 -25.68 23.97
CA GLN A 327 -30.03 -26.16 25.10
C GLN A 327 -30.55 -25.03 25.99
N ALA A 328 -31.80 -25.18 26.42
CA ALA A 328 -32.37 -24.41 27.52
C ALA A 328 -31.90 -24.91 28.89
N ASN A 329 -31.43 -24.01 29.77
CA ASN A 329 -30.98 -24.42 31.12
C ASN A 329 -32.13 -24.55 32.14
N THR A 330 -33.32 -24.04 31.79
CA THR A 330 -34.56 -24.11 32.58
C THR A 330 -35.74 -24.55 31.71
N ALA A 331 -36.84 -24.98 32.34
CA ALA A 331 -38.08 -25.24 31.60
C ALA A 331 -38.72 -23.93 31.12
N ASN A 332 -39.55 -24.01 30.09
CA ASN A 332 -40.35 -22.90 29.54
C ASN A 332 -39.52 -21.68 29.07
N GLN A 333 -38.31 -21.93 28.59
CA GLN A 333 -37.42 -20.87 28.10
C GLN A 333 -37.83 -20.43 26.69
N ILE A 334 -37.79 -19.12 26.45
CA ILE A 334 -37.99 -18.54 25.11
C ILE A 334 -36.66 -17.92 24.68
N PHE A 335 -36.19 -18.35 23.52
CA PHE A 335 -34.99 -17.80 22.89
C PHE A 335 -35.09 -17.92 21.37
N SER A 336 -34.25 -17.15 20.68
CA SER A 336 -34.09 -17.24 19.23
C SER A 336 -32.62 -17.07 18.84
N LEU A 337 -32.12 -17.93 17.95
CA LEU A 337 -30.78 -17.85 17.35
C LEU A 337 -30.94 -17.61 15.85
N SER A 338 -30.07 -16.79 15.27
CA SER A 338 -29.97 -16.64 13.80
C SER A 338 -28.88 -17.51 13.20
N SER A 339 -27.88 -17.95 13.99
CA SER A 339 -26.89 -18.87 13.46
C SER A 339 -26.07 -19.67 14.46
N VAL A 340 -25.53 -20.78 13.97
CA VAL A 340 -24.49 -21.58 14.59
C VAL A 340 -23.49 -22.01 13.51
N SER A 341 -22.20 -21.81 13.75
CA SER A 341 -21.10 -22.19 12.85
C SER A 341 -20.01 -22.91 13.62
N VAL A 342 -19.37 -23.88 12.97
CA VAL A 342 -18.17 -24.56 13.48
C VAL A 342 -17.13 -24.62 12.37
N ILE A 343 -16.03 -23.90 12.54
CA ILE A 343 -14.98 -23.78 11.53
C ILE A 343 -13.60 -23.93 12.18
N PRO A 344 -12.58 -24.49 11.51
CA PRO A 344 -11.20 -24.43 12.01
C PRO A 344 -10.82 -22.99 12.38
N ALA A 345 -10.12 -22.81 13.51
CA ALA A 345 -9.82 -21.46 14.03
C ALA A 345 -8.92 -20.64 13.09
N THR A 346 -8.25 -21.31 12.16
CA THR A 346 -7.34 -20.74 11.17
C THR A 346 -8.00 -20.50 9.81
N GLU A 347 -9.24 -20.96 9.62
CA GLU A 347 -10.00 -20.83 8.38
C GLU A 347 -10.95 -19.62 8.43
N GLN A 348 -11.02 -18.88 7.32
CA GLN A 348 -11.85 -17.70 7.18
C GLN A 348 -12.46 -17.61 5.78
N VAL A 349 -13.66 -17.05 5.67
CA VAL A 349 -14.27 -16.72 4.38
C VAL A 349 -13.54 -15.53 3.76
N ILE A 350 -13.21 -15.63 2.48
CA ILE A 350 -12.56 -14.55 1.73
C ILE A 350 -13.63 -13.51 1.35
N THR A 351 -13.75 -12.46 2.16
CA THR A 351 -14.66 -11.31 1.93
C THR A 351 -13.93 -10.06 1.45
N SER A 352 -12.60 -10.03 1.55
CA SER A 352 -11.72 -8.97 1.06
C SER A 352 -10.37 -9.59 0.67
N ARG A 353 -9.75 -9.10 -0.40
CA ARG A 353 -8.39 -9.51 -0.81
C ARG A 353 -7.69 -8.46 -1.66
N LYS A 354 -6.36 -8.55 -1.73
CA LYS A 354 -5.55 -7.89 -2.75
C LYS A 354 -5.00 -8.88 -3.77
N ASP A 355 -5.20 -8.62 -5.05
CA ASP A 355 -4.66 -9.45 -6.13
C ASP A 355 -3.30 -8.91 -6.61
N LEU A 356 -2.33 -9.79 -6.84
CA LEU A 356 -0.98 -9.44 -7.31
C LEU A 356 -0.88 -9.60 -8.83
N VAL A 357 -0.40 -8.55 -9.49
CA VAL A 357 -0.01 -8.56 -10.91
C VAL A 357 1.51 -8.55 -11.02
N PHE A 358 2.06 -9.45 -11.84
CA PHE A 358 3.49 -9.47 -12.14
C PHE A 358 3.80 -9.95 -13.56
N LEU A 359 4.98 -9.59 -14.04
CA LEU A 359 5.56 -10.03 -15.31
C LEU A 359 6.45 -11.25 -15.06
N GLU A 360 6.17 -12.36 -15.73
CA GLU A 360 6.95 -13.60 -15.69
C GLU A 360 7.72 -13.76 -17.00
N SER A 361 9.03 -14.00 -16.95
CA SER A 361 9.91 -14.18 -18.11
C SER A 361 10.73 -15.47 -18.03
N TRP A 362 10.89 -16.16 -19.16
CA TRP A 362 11.65 -17.41 -19.27
C TRP A 362 12.21 -17.62 -20.68
N HIS A 363 13.19 -18.50 -20.78
CA HIS A 363 13.80 -18.89 -22.05
C HIS A 363 13.17 -20.21 -22.52
N GLU A 364 12.88 -20.32 -23.81
CA GLU A 364 12.30 -21.55 -24.36
C GLU A 364 12.76 -21.84 -25.79
N LYS A 365 13.02 -23.11 -26.09
CA LYS A 365 13.25 -23.56 -27.47
C LYS A 365 11.97 -23.36 -28.27
N ILE A 366 12.09 -22.72 -29.44
CA ILE A 366 10.98 -22.58 -30.37
C ILE A 366 10.47 -23.94 -30.83
N ALA A 367 11.37 -24.91 -31.02
CA ALA A 367 11.06 -26.26 -31.50
C ALA A 367 10.19 -27.09 -30.54
N ASP A 368 10.23 -26.84 -29.22
CA ASP A 368 9.52 -27.66 -28.24
C ASP A 368 7.99 -27.52 -28.36
N LYS A 369 7.51 -26.34 -28.79
CA LYS A 369 6.09 -26.06 -29.03
C LYS A 369 5.76 -25.68 -30.49
N ASP A 370 6.75 -25.68 -31.37
CA ASP A 370 6.63 -25.27 -32.78
C ASP A 370 5.94 -23.90 -32.97
N VAL A 371 6.20 -22.95 -32.09
CA VAL A 371 5.54 -21.64 -32.08
C VAL A 371 6.53 -20.52 -31.75
N VAL A 372 6.34 -19.37 -32.40
CA VAL A 372 7.05 -18.12 -32.11
C VAL A 372 6.03 -17.01 -31.87
N TYR A 373 6.25 -16.21 -30.83
CA TYR A 373 5.36 -15.11 -30.48
C TYR A 373 6.00 -13.76 -30.84
N PRO A 374 5.26 -12.81 -31.45
CA PRO A 374 5.74 -11.45 -31.59
C PRO A 374 6.17 -10.88 -30.24
N LEU A 375 7.36 -10.28 -30.20
CA LEU A 375 7.97 -9.65 -29.02
C LEU A 375 8.24 -10.61 -27.84
N GLY A 376 8.06 -11.93 -28.04
CA GLY A 376 8.05 -12.91 -26.95
C GLY A 376 6.78 -12.89 -26.09
N ASN A 377 5.75 -12.13 -26.48
CA ASN A 377 4.50 -12.01 -25.74
C ASN A 377 3.60 -13.24 -25.97
N VAL A 378 3.52 -14.16 -25.02
CA VAL A 378 2.63 -15.34 -25.17
C VAL A 378 1.15 -14.99 -25.02
N GLN A 379 0.83 -13.73 -24.68
CA GLN A 379 -0.52 -13.17 -24.58
C GLN A 379 -0.80 -12.15 -25.70
N TYR A 380 -0.04 -12.19 -26.79
CA TYR A 380 -0.22 -11.26 -27.91
C TYR A 380 -1.63 -11.39 -28.51
N GLY A 381 -2.43 -10.33 -28.47
CA GLY A 381 -3.86 -10.39 -28.79
C GLY A 381 -4.22 -10.09 -30.25
N ALA A 382 -3.25 -9.69 -31.08
CA ALA A 382 -3.50 -9.39 -32.49
C ALA A 382 -3.24 -10.61 -33.39
N ASN A 383 -4.08 -10.79 -34.41
CA ASN A 383 -4.04 -11.93 -35.33
C ASN A 383 -3.00 -11.82 -36.46
N SER A 384 -2.18 -10.76 -36.45
CA SER A 384 -1.15 -10.54 -37.45
C SER A 384 0.00 -9.70 -36.90
N TYR A 385 1.19 -9.88 -37.47
CA TYR A 385 2.37 -9.09 -37.17
C TYR A 385 3.24 -8.94 -38.43
N ASP A 386 3.52 -7.71 -38.86
CA ASP A 386 4.33 -7.40 -40.06
C ASP A 386 3.91 -8.20 -41.32
N GLY A 387 2.60 -8.33 -41.53
CA GLY A 387 2.01 -9.10 -42.64
C GLY A 387 2.04 -10.63 -42.47
N ILE A 388 2.56 -11.14 -41.35
CA ILE A 388 2.50 -12.56 -40.98
C ILE A 388 1.18 -12.83 -40.26
N VAL A 389 0.40 -13.81 -40.73
CA VAL A 389 -0.82 -14.26 -40.06
C VAL A 389 -0.46 -15.10 -38.83
N LEU A 390 -1.15 -14.86 -37.71
CA LEU A 390 -0.95 -15.54 -36.44
C LEU A 390 -2.17 -16.38 -36.07
N LEU A 391 -1.94 -17.40 -35.25
CA LEU A 391 -2.93 -18.39 -34.79
C LEU A 391 -2.91 -18.45 -33.26
N ASN A 392 -4.08 -18.60 -32.63
CA ASN A 392 -4.24 -18.64 -31.17
C ASN A 392 -4.57 -20.04 -30.63
N ASN A 393 -4.47 -21.08 -31.46
CA ASN A 393 -4.76 -22.48 -31.12
C ASN A 393 -3.52 -23.38 -31.24
N LEU A 394 -2.32 -22.81 -31.19
CA LEU A 394 -1.05 -23.54 -31.34
C LEU A 394 -0.59 -24.23 -30.04
N VAL A 395 -1.09 -23.77 -28.89
CA VAL A 395 -0.78 -24.28 -27.55
C VAL A 395 -2.06 -24.34 -26.72
N ALA A 396 -2.03 -25.06 -25.60
CA ALA A 396 -3.15 -25.08 -24.65
C ALA A 396 -3.41 -23.69 -24.06
N GLN A 397 -4.68 -23.36 -23.80
CA GLN A 397 -5.11 -22.04 -23.33
C GLN A 397 -4.38 -21.60 -22.05
N GLY A 398 -4.22 -22.50 -21.06
CA GLY A 398 -3.53 -22.24 -19.80
C GLY A 398 -2.08 -21.76 -19.93
N TYR A 399 -1.44 -21.95 -21.09
CA TYR A 399 -0.11 -21.40 -21.36
C TYR A 399 -0.08 -19.87 -21.44
N SER A 400 -1.19 -19.27 -21.91
CA SER A 400 -1.37 -17.81 -22.10
C SER A 400 -2.28 -17.17 -21.03
N ALA A 401 -2.89 -17.96 -20.16
CA ALA A 401 -3.82 -17.47 -19.13
C ALA A 401 -3.14 -16.52 -18.14
N PHE A 402 -3.88 -15.52 -17.64
CA PHE A 402 -3.40 -14.65 -16.56
C PHE A 402 -3.31 -15.41 -15.21
N GLY A 403 -4.18 -16.37 -14.98
CA GLY A 403 -4.21 -17.23 -13.78
C GLY A 403 -5.07 -18.46 -14.03
N GLU A 404 -5.18 -19.36 -13.05
CA GLU A 404 -5.98 -20.59 -13.21
C GLU A 404 -7.48 -20.32 -13.37
N TRP A 405 -7.95 -19.15 -12.92
CA TRP A 405 -9.32 -18.67 -13.08
C TRP A 405 -9.64 -18.18 -14.50
N ASP A 406 -8.63 -17.94 -15.35
CA ASP A 406 -8.80 -17.40 -16.70
C ASP A 406 -8.92 -18.53 -17.73
N ALA A 407 -10.14 -18.77 -18.20
CA ALA A 407 -10.45 -19.80 -19.19
C ALA A 407 -10.46 -19.30 -20.64
N ASP A 408 -10.31 -17.99 -20.87
CA ASP A 408 -10.59 -17.38 -22.18
C ASP A 408 -9.34 -16.92 -22.93
N THR A 409 -8.31 -16.45 -22.21
CA THR A 409 -7.17 -15.78 -22.85
C THR A 409 -6.32 -16.76 -23.64
N THR A 410 -6.15 -16.51 -24.93
CA THR A 410 -5.25 -17.25 -25.83
C THR A 410 -4.37 -16.27 -26.60
N GLY A 411 -3.06 -16.49 -26.63
CA GLY A 411 -2.15 -15.66 -27.39
C GLY A 411 -1.97 -16.11 -28.84
N TYR A 412 -1.90 -15.13 -29.74
CA TYR A 412 -1.62 -15.33 -31.17
C TYR A 412 -0.11 -15.45 -31.42
N GLY A 413 0.30 -16.59 -31.97
CA GLY A 413 1.68 -16.86 -32.39
C GLY A 413 1.74 -17.38 -33.82
N ALA A 414 2.94 -17.44 -34.39
CA ALA A 414 3.18 -18.06 -35.69
C ALA A 414 3.69 -19.50 -35.50
N LYS A 415 3.14 -20.45 -36.26
CA LYS A 415 3.62 -21.83 -36.26
C LYS A 415 4.95 -21.92 -37.00
N TRP A 416 6.03 -22.22 -36.28
CA TRP A 416 7.40 -22.05 -36.76
C TRP A 416 7.71 -22.90 -38.00
N SER A 417 7.37 -24.19 -37.96
CA SER A 417 7.57 -25.14 -39.06
C SER A 417 6.84 -24.79 -40.36
N SER A 418 5.77 -23.98 -40.27
CA SER A 418 4.92 -23.61 -41.41
C SER A 418 5.34 -22.31 -42.09
N LEU A 419 6.26 -21.55 -41.49
CA LEU A 419 6.68 -20.25 -42.00
C LEU A 419 7.59 -20.40 -43.23
N SER A 420 7.38 -19.53 -44.21
CA SER A 420 8.33 -19.33 -45.31
C SER A 420 9.67 -18.84 -44.78
N GLU A 421 10.74 -19.06 -45.55
CA GLU A 421 12.09 -18.58 -45.18
C GLU A 421 12.12 -17.06 -45.02
N ALA A 422 11.42 -16.32 -45.89
CA ALA A 422 11.30 -14.87 -45.79
C ALA A 422 10.64 -14.42 -44.47
N ASN A 423 9.56 -15.08 -44.05
CA ASN A 423 8.89 -14.75 -42.79
C ASN A 423 9.71 -15.18 -41.57
N ARG A 424 10.45 -16.29 -41.64
CA ARG A 424 11.42 -16.68 -40.60
C ARG A 424 12.52 -15.63 -40.47
N ALA A 425 13.10 -15.18 -41.59
CA ALA A 425 14.14 -14.16 -41.58
C ALA A 425 13.65 -12.83 -40.97
N LYS A 426 12.42 -12.40 -41.27
CA LYS A 426 11.79 -11.21 -40.65
C LYS A 426 11.74 -11.31 -39.12
N LEU A 427 11.29 -12.46 -38.59
CA LEU A 427 11.20 -12.68 -37.15
C LEU A 427 12.58 -12.79 -36.49
N LEU A 428 13.54 -13.44 -37.15
CA LEU A 428 14.90 -13.60 -36.62
C LEU A 428 15.71 -12.29 -36.62
N ALA A 429 15.47 -11.41 -37.61
CA ALA A 429 16.20 -10.15 -37.76
C ALA A 429 15.76 -9.07 -36.77
N ASN A 430 14.58 -9.20 -36.15
CA ASN A 430 14.08 -8.21 -35.19
C ASN A 430 14.55 -8.54 -33.77
N PRO A 431 15.48 -7.76 -33.18
CA PRO A 431 16.00 -8.04 -31.83
C PRO A 431 14.92 -7.93 -30.74
N ALA A 432 13.83 -7.18 -30.97
CA ALA A 432 12.74 -7.06 -30.00
C ALA A 432 11.94 -8.36 -29.83
N HIS A 433 12.12 -9.36 -30.69
CA HIS A 433 11.56 -10.70 -30.51
C HIS A 433 12.35 -11.58 -29.55
N ASN A 434 13.53 -11.12 -29.11
CA ASN A 434 14.42 -11.82 -28.19
C ASN A 434 14.72 -13.26 -28.62
N ILE A 435 14.99 -13.46 -29.91
CA ILE A 435 15.37 -14.76 -30.47
C ILE A 435 16.89 -14.80 -30.64
N TYR A 436 17.51 -15.87 -30.15
CA TYR A 436 18.91 -16.16 -30.40
C TYR A 436 19.10 -17.63 -30.80
N TYR A 437 20.17 -17.89 -31.55
CA TYR A 437 20.59 -19.24 -31.86
C TYR A 437 21.64 -19.71 -30.85
N ASP A 438 21.36 -20.84 -30.21
CA ASP A 438 22.30 -21.53 -29.34
C ASP A 438 23.02 -22.64 -30.13
N PRO A 439 24.32 -22.49 -30.44
CA PRO A 439 25.07 -23.48 -31.21
C PRO A 439 25.31 -24.78 -30.42
N GLU A 440 25.32 -24.74 -29.09
CA GLU A 440 25.49 -25.94 -28.25
C GLU A 440 24.21 -26.76 -28.24
N ALA A 441 23.07 -26.10 -28.02
CA ALA A 441 21.76 -26.74 -28.05
C ALA A 441 21.25 -27.01 -29.48
N LYS A 442 21.92 -26.44 -30.50
CA LYS A 442 21.52 -26.45 -31.92
C LYS A 442 20.07 -26.01 -32.13
N ALA A 443 19.63 -25.01 -31.39
CA ALA A 443 18.23 -24.61 -31.32
C ALA A 443 18.06 -23.09 -31.32
N TYR A 444 16.96 -22.63 -31.91
CA TYR A 444 16.48 -21.26 -31.72
C TYR A 444 15.77 -21.17 -30.38
N ILE A 445 16.22 -20.24 -29.55
CA ILE A 445 15.63 -19.93 -28.25
C ILE A 445 14.94 -18.58 -28.35
N GLN A 446 13.72 -18.50 -27.86
CA GLN A 446 13.03 -17.23 -27.65
C GLN A 446 12.93 -16.96 -26.16
N VAL A 447 13.28 -15.75 -25.72
CA VAL A 447 12.90 -15.28 -24.38
C VAL A 447 11.47 -14.78 -24.43
N ARG A 448 10.60 -15.45 -23.69
CA ARG A 448 9.16 -15.24 -23.67
C ARG A 448 8.75 -14.59 -22.36
N TYR A 449 7.59 -13.94 -22.38
CA TYR A 449 6.99 -13.39 -21.18
C TYR A 449 5.46 -13.53 -21.17
N ARG A 450 4.90 -13.42 -19.97
CA ARG A 450 3.45 -13.22 -19.74
C ARG A 450 3.21 -12.36 -18.50
N ILE A 451 2.01 -11.78 -18.44
CA ILE A 451 1.47 -11.19 -17.22
C ILE A 451 0.67 -12.23 -16.48
N ARG A 452 0.90 -12.32 -15.17
CA ARG A 452 0.19 -13.18 -14.24
C ARG A 452 -0.60 -12.34 -13.24
N VAL A 453 -1.78 -12.84 -12.87
CA VAL A 453 -2.62 -12.28 -11.82
C VAL A 453 -2.99 -13.38 -10.82
N VAL A 454 -2.54 -13.21 -9.59
CA VAL A 454 -2.73 -14.16 -8.48
C VAL A 454 -3.82 -13.62 -7.55
N GLU A 455 -4.84 -14.43 -7.32
CA GLU A 455 -5.87 -14.15 -6.30
C GLU A 455 -5.20 -14.05 -4.93
N GLY A 456 -5.40 -12.92 -4.24
CA GLY A 456 -5.03 -12.82 -2.84
C GLY A 456 -5.87 -13.75 -1.97
N LEU A 457 -5.33 -14.13 -0.80
CA LEU A 457 -6.08 -14.89 0.20
C LEU A 457 -6.70 -14.00 1.28
N GLY A 458 -6.30 -12.72 1.28
CA GLY A 458 -6.70 -11.64 2.17
C GLY A 458 -6.01 -10.35 1.72
N ASP A 459 -5.98 -9.32 2.57
CA ASP A 459 -5.45 -8.00 2.19
C ASP A 459 -3.94 -7.84 2.40
N ASP A 460 -3.32 -8.76 3.14
CA ASP A 460 -1.90 -8.69 3.51
C ASP A 460 -0.99 -9.43 2.51
N TRP A 461 0.10 -8.75 2.14
CA TRP A 461 1.20 -9.29 1.34
C TRP A 461 2.54 -8.94 1.97
N ILE A 462 3.55 -9.79 1.78
CA ILE A 462 4.92 -9.58 2.29
C ILE A 462 5.97 -9.84 1.21
N ASN A 463 7.14 -9.21 1.38
CA ASN A 463 8.33 -9.36 0.53
C ASN A 463 8.11 -9.05 -0.96
N LEU A 464 7.13 -8.21 -1.30
CA LEU A 464 6.95 -7.72 -2.67
C LEU A 464 8.10 -6.82 -3.12
N TYR A 465 8.72 -6.14 -2.16
CA TYR A 465 10.02 -5.50 -2.32
C TYR A 465 11.10 -6.39 -1.70
N PRO A 466 12.35 -6.33 -2.22
CA PRO A 466 13.51 -6.93 -1.56
C PRO A 466 13.61 -6.51 -0.10
N THR A 467 13.97 -7.47 0.74
CA THR A 467 14.23 -7.25 2.17
C THR A 467 15.65 -7.68 2.50
N GLY A 468 16.21 -7.12 3.57
CA GLY A 468 17.56 -7.41 4.04
C GLY A 468 17.81 -8.89 4.39
N ARG A 469 19.10 -9.23 4.46
CA ARG A 469 19.77 -10.56 4.44
C ARG A 469 19.27 -11.68 5.39
N TYR A 470 18.22 -11.49 6.20
CA TYR A 470 17.87 -12.42 7.29
C TYR A 470 16.37 -12.65 7.52
N SER A 471 15.48 -12.35 6.57
CA SER A 471 14.11 -12.86 6.70
C SER A 471 14.08 -14.34 6.29
N ASN A 472 13.49 -15.19 7.14
CA ASN A 472 13.23 -16.59 6.83
C ASN A 472 12.15 -16.77 5.75
N VAL A 473 11.69 -15.65 5.18
CA VAL A 473 10.62 -15.55 4.21
C VAL A 473 11.03 -14.47 3.24
N THR A 474 11.44 -14.88 2.06
CA THR A 474 11.79 -14.02 0.93
C THR A 474 10.92 -14.37 -0.29
N GLU A 475 9.79 -15.01 -0.05
CA GLU A 475 8.82 -15.43 -1.05
C GLU A 475 7.73 -14.36 -1.19
N TRP A 476 7.25 -14.11 -2.41
CA TRP A 476 5.98 -13.39 -2.59
C TRP A 476 4.86 -14.23 -1.98
N SER A 477 4.39 -13.78 -0.81
CA SER A 477 3.60 -14.61 0.09
C SER A 477 2.66 -13.76 0.95
N ARG A 478 1.75 -14.43 1.66
CA ARG A 478 0.88 -13.84 2.69
C ARG A 478 1.50 -14.00 4.08
N TYR A 479 1.23 -13.05 4.97
CA TYR A 479 1.52 -13.15 6.41
C TYR A 479 0.71 -14.29 7.08
N GLY A 480 1.38 -15.18 7.82
CA GLY A 480 0.74 -16.24 8.62
C GLY A 480 1.30 -16.27 10.04
N SER A 481 0.49 -16.71 11.01
CA SER A 481 0.79 -16.66 12.46
C SER A 481 1.99 -17.52 12.92
N SER A 482 2.51 -18.41 12.07
CA SER A 482 3.65 -19.28 12.39
C SER A 482 4.59 -19.56 11.21
N SER A 483 4.18 -19.28 9.97
CA SER A 483 5.00 -19.27 8.76
C SER A 483 4.27 -18.55 7.64
N SER A 484 5.00 -17.80 6.82
CA SER A 484 4.45 -17.19 5.60
C SER A 484 3.99 -18.24 4.61
N LYS A 485 2.88 -17.96 3.91
CA LYS A 485 2.23 -18.95 3.05
C LYS A 485 2.42 -18.63 1.57
N ARG A 486 2.84 -19.66 0.85
CA ARG A 486 3.19 -19.67 -0.58
C ARG A 486 1.94 -19.55 -1.44
N ILE A 487 1.84 -18.48 -2.22
CA ILE A 487 0.70 -18.24 -3.12
C ILE A 487 1.11 -17.85 -4.54
N THR A 488 2.36 -17.40 -4.73
CA THR A 488 2.87 -17.05 -6.06
C THR A 488 3.75 -18.18 -6.61
N PHE A 489 3.11 -19.08 -7.37
CA PHE A 489 3.75 -20.24 -7.98
C PHE A 489 4.29 -19.94 -9.39
N VAL A 490 5.39 -20.58 -9.73
CA VAL A 490 6.07 -20.53 -11.02
C VAL A 490 5.28 -21.35 -12.04
N GLN A 491 5.22 -20.89 -13.28
CA GLN A 491 4.73 -21.71 -14.39
C GLN A 491 5.76 -21.86 -15.52
N GLY A 492 6.57 -20.82 -15.81
CA GLY A 492 7.53 -20.83 -16.93
C GLY A 492 6.95 -21.40 -18.24
N ASN A 493 7.63 -22.37 -18.83
CA ASN A 493 7.23 -23.04 -20.06
C ASN A 493 6.06 -24.06 -19.92
N ALA A 494 5.49 -24.25 -18.74
CA ALA A 494 4.39 -25.19 -18.53
C ALA A 494 3.00 -24.61 -18.90
N THR A 495 2.01 -25.48 -19.02
CA THR A 495 0.60 -25.12 -19.28
C THR A 495 -0.24 -24.92 -18.01
N SER A 496 0.29 -25.32 -16.84
CA SER A 496 -0.33 -25.19 -15.53
C SER A 496 0.71 -24.71 -14.52
N ILE A 497 0.27 -24.11 -13.41
CA ILE A 497 1.18 -23.70 -12.34
C ILE A 497 1.86 -24.91 -11.70
N SER A 498 3.07 -24.68 -11.21
CA SER A 498 3.85 -25.68 -10.46
C SER A 498 3.58 -25.59 -8.96
N THR A 499 4.24 -26.46 -8.18
CA THR A 499 4.31 -26.35 -6.71
C THR A 499 5.48 -25.48 -6.24
N LYS A 500 6.22 -24.90 -7.19
CA LYS A 500 7.48 -24.17 -6.99
C LYS A 500 7.21 -22.68 -6.92
N VAL A 501 7.85 -21.94 -6.03
CA VAL A 501 7.58 -20.51 -5.83
C VAL A 501 8.69 -19.58 -6.34
N PHE A 502 8.37 -18.29 -6.39
CA PHE A 502 9.33 -17.23 -6.60
C PHE A 502 10.02 -16.84 -5.28
N LEU A 503 11.34 -16.80 -5.32
CA LEU A 503 12.22 -16.44 -4.22
C LEU A 503 12.92 -15.11 -4.54
N SER A 504 13.05 -14.22 -3.56
CA SER A 504 13.96 -13.09 -3.69
C SER A 504 15.39 -13.61 -3.81
N LYS A 505 16.21 -12.85 -4.55
CA LYS A 505 17.65 -13.07 -4.57
C LYS A 505 18.20 -12.85 -3.15
N ASP A 506 19.13 -13.71 -2.73
CA ASP A 506 19.67 -13.89 -1.35
C ASP A 506 18.98 -14.95 -0.47
N HIS A 507 17.89 -15.58 -0.93
CA HIS A 507 17.32 -16.75 -0.23
C HIS A 507 18.28 -17.96 -0.26
N ALA A 508 18.31 -18.78 0.80
CA ALA A 508 19.15 -19.98 0.85
C ALA A 508 18.84 -21.02 -0.26
N GLY A 509 17.59 -21.05 -0.72
CA GLY A 509 17.13 -21.85 -1.86
C GLY A 509 17.27 -21.18 -3.23
N SER A 510 17.68 -19.90 -3.27
CA SER A 510 18.07 -19.26 -4.53
C SER A 510 19.47 -19.73 -4.91
N PHE A 511 19.70 -20.04 -6.19
CA PHE A 511 21.01 -20.44 -6.68
C PHE A 511 21.75 -19.38 -7.51
N ASP A 512 21.19 -18.18 -7.70
CA ASP A 512 21.93 -16.99 -8.08
C ASP A 512 22.01 -16.03 -6.88
N ARG A 513 23.17 -16.02 -6.20
CA ARG A 513 23.43 -15.18 -5.01
C ARG A 513 23.82 -13.73 -5.38
N LYS A 514 23.45 -13.28 -6.57
CA LYS A 514 23.75 -11.93 -7.07
C LYS A 514 22.60 -10.98 -6.76
N SER A 515 22.98 -9.73 -6.59
CA SER A 515 22.35 -8.68 -5.81
C SER A 515 21.32 -7.84 -6.59
N ASP A 516 20.71 -8.39 -7.65
CA ASP A 516 19.66 -7.68 -8.43
C ASP A 516 18.35 -7.63 -7.64
N LYS A 517 18.08 -6.46 -7.05
CA LYS A 517 16.93 -6.15 -6.19
C LYS A 517 15.64 -5.87 -6.98
N GLY A 518 15.67 -5.92 -8.31
CA GLY A 518 14.49 -5.68 -9.12
C GLY A 518 13.59 -6.89 -9.39
N ILE A 519 14.10 -8.10 -9.11
CA ILE A 519 13.51 -9.36 -9.57
C ILE A 519 13.45 -10.44 -8.49
N VAL A 520 12.51 -11.35 -8.69
CA VAL A 520 12.46 -12.66 -8.03
C VAL A 520 12.76 -13.77 -9.03
N GLU A 521 13.20 -14.91 -8.52
CA GLU A 521 13.61 -16.06 -9.32
C GLU A 521 12.91 -17.34 -8.84
N ALA A 522 12.57 -18.23 -9.76
CA ALA A 522 12.02 -19.53 -9.41
C ALA A 522 12.97 -20.36 -8.52
N GLU A 523 12.40 -21.08 -7.56
CA GLU A 523 13.12 -22.05 -6.71
C GLU A 523 13.70 -23.25 -7.49
N THR A 524 13.42 -23.37 -8.78
CA THR A 524 13.96 -24.42 -9.67
C THR A 524 14.25 -23.87 -11.07
N SER A 525 15.06 -24.61 -11.83
CA SER A 525 15.34 -24.38 -13.24
C SER A 525 14.46 -25.18 -14.21
N ASP A 526 13.61 -26.09 -13.73
CA ASP A 526 12.94 -27.09 -14.58
C ASP A 526 11.95 -26.52 -15.62
N TYR A 527 11.57 -25.24 -15.47
CA TYR A 527 10.54 -24.58 -16.29
C TYR A 527 11.09 -23.60 -17.33
N SER A 528 12.40 -23.65 -17.61
CA SER A 528 13.07 -22.77 -18.58
C SER A 528 14.39 -23.38 -19.09
N ILE A 529 14.84 -23.01 -20.29
CA ILE A 529 16.13 -23.48 -20.82
C ILE A 529 17.26 -22.49 -20.53
N ASN A 530 18.43 -22.98 -20.09
CA ASN A 530 19.67 -22.19 -19.93
C ASN A 530 19.63 -20.99 -18.96
N SER A 531 18.51 -20.74 -18.26
CA SER A 531 18.33 -19.78 -17.15
C SER A 531 16.96 -19.99 -16.51
N ARG A 532 16.74 -19.46 -15.31
CA ARG A 532 15.52 -19.68 -14.51
C ARG A 532 14.38 -18.75 -14.90
N VAL A 533 13.17 -19.11 -14.47
CA VAL A 533 12.00 -18.25 -14.61
C VAL A 533 12.14 -17.07 -13.64
N MET A 534 11.85 -15.87 -14.13
CA MET A 534 12.00 -14.62 -13.36
C MET A 534 10.69 -13.85 -13.28
N GLY A 535 10.51 -13.13 -12.17
CA GLY A 535 9.34 -12.31 -11.89
C GLY A 535 9.69 -10.85 -11.61
N VAL A 536 8.91 -9.91 -12.16
CA VAL A 536 8.94 -8.47 -11.80
C VAL A 536 7.53 -8.04 -11.39
N PRO A 537 7.33 -7.45 -10.19
CA PRO A 537 6.01 -7.06 -9.74
C PRO A 537 5.51 -5.84 -10.52
N ILE A 538 4.19 -5.75 -10.72
CA ILE A 538 3.54 -4.64 -11.42
C ILE A 538 2.61 -3.87 -10.50
N ALA A 539 1.67 -4.56 -9.85
CA ALA A 539 0.70 -3.91 -8.99
C ALA A 539 0.08 -4.85 -7.96
N LEU A 540 -0.36 -4.29 -6.83
CA LEU A 540 -1.42 -4.89 -6.01
C LEU A 540 -2.74 -4.15 -6.26
N VAL A 541 -3.84 -4.90 -6.30
CA VAL A 541 -5.19 -4.32 -6.45
C VAL A 541 -6.10 -4.80 -5.34
N GLN A 542 -6.52 -3.87 -4.47
CA GLN A 542 -7.54 -4.10 -3.44
C GLN A 542 -8.90 -4.34 -4.10
N ARG A 543 -9.48 -5.51 -3.84
CA ARG A 543 -10.79 -5.90 -4.37
C ARG A 543 -11.90 -5.50 -3.40
N MET A 544 -12.99 -4.96 -3.94
CA MET A 544 -14.30 -4.95 -3.27
C MET A 544 -14.94 -6.35 -3.39
N ASN A 545 -16.10 -6.57 -2.77
CA ASN A 545 -16.83 -7.83 -2.88
C ASN A 545 -18.26 -7.68 -3.43
N GLN A 546 -18.81 -8.80 -3.89
CA GLN A 546 -20.11 -8.88 -4.55
C GLN A 546 -21.29 -8.79 -3.57
N GLY A 547 -21.05 -8.95 -2.26
CA GLY A 547 -22.07 -8.85 -1.23
C GLY A 547 -22.64 -7.43 -1.10
N ALA A 548 -23.77 -7.32 -0.39
CA ALA A 548 -24.41 -6.04 -0.12
C ALA A 548 -23.58 -5.19 0.86
N TYR A 549 -23.50 -3.88 0.63
CA TYR A 549 -22.77 -2.96 1.51
C TYR A 549 -23.53 -2.75 2.82
N HIS A 550 -22.88 -3.00 3.96
CA HIS A 550 -23.34 -2.60 5.29
C HIS A 550 -22.16 -2.09 6.11
N PRO A 551 -22.27 -0.95 6.80
CA PRO A 551 -21.13 -0.33 7.48
C PRO A 551 -20.57 -1.13 8.67
N SER A 552 -21.36 -2.04 9.25
CA SER A 552 -20.89 -2.93 10.35
C SER A 552 -20.51 -4.34 9.88
N TYR A 553 -21.15 -4.86 8.82
CA TYR A 553 -21.13 -6.30 8.54
C TYR A 553 -20.45 -6.65 7.22
N ASN A 554 -20.49 -5.74 6.25
CA ASN A 554 -19.76 -5.90 5.00
C ASN A 554 -19.29 -4.54 4.45
N PRO A 555 -18.29 -3.91 5.10
CA PRO A 555 -17.78 -2.61 4.67
C PRO A 555 -17.14 -2.62 3.28
N MET A 556 -16.85 -3.79 2.72
CA MET A 556 -16.28 -4.00 1.38
C MET A 556 -17.32 -4.38 0.31
N GLY A 557 -18.60 -4.48 0.69
CA GLY A 557 -19.69 -4.81 -0.24
C GLY A 557 -19.99 -3.71 -1.26
N CYS A 558 -20.49 -4.10 -2.43
CA CYS A 558 -20.91 -3.20 -3.49
C CYS A 558 -22.40 -3.30 -3.86
N SER A 559 -23.05 -4.43 -3.56
CA SER A 559 -24.45 -4.64 -3.91
C SER A 559 -25.39 -3.87 -2.96
N THR A 560 -26.63 -3.69 -3.40
CA THR A 560 -27.76 -3.29 -2.54
C THR A 560 -28.40 -4.52 -1.91
N PHE A 561 -29.26 -4.29 -0.92
CA PHE A 561 -30.16 -5.32 -0.42
C PHE A 561 -31.46 -5.38 -1.23
N ILE A 562 -32.24 -6.44 -1.02
CA ILE A 562 -33.64 -6.53 -1.44
C ILE A 562 -34.56 -6.01 -0.32
N SER A 563 -35.63 -5.31 -0.70
CA SER A 563 -36.67 -4.89 0.24
C SER A 563 -37.39 -6.09 0.87
N SER A 564 -37.99 -5.89 2.05
CA SER A 564 -38.75 -6.89 2.80
C SER A 564 -39.94 -7.47 2.04
N GLY A 565 -40.50 -6.72 1.09
CA GLY A 565 -41.53 -7.18 0.16
C GLY A 565 -40.99 -7.96 -1.04
N GLY A 566 -39.67 -8.05 -1.19
CA GLY A 566 -39.02 -8.76 -2.29
C GLY A 566 -39.09 -8.03 -3.63
N ASP A 567 -39.33 -6.71 -3.66
CA ASP A 567 -39.70 -6.01 -4.91
C ASP A 567 -38.75 -4.90 -5.37
N ALA A 568 -37.83 -4.44 -4.51
CA ALA A 568 -36.98 -3.29 -4.80
C ALA A 568 -35.56 -3.47 -4.27
N ALA A 569 -34.60 -2.80 -4.91
CA ALA A 569 -33.27 -2.59 -4.37
C ALA A 569 -33.34 -1.51 -3.27
N VAL A 570 -32.71 -1.77 -2.13
CA VAL A 570 -32.67 -0.88 -0.97
C VAL A 570 -31.26 -0.79 -0.38
N HIS A 571 -30.90 0.35 0.18
CA HIS A 571 -29.63 0.56 0.86
C HIS A 571 -29.69 0.06 2.30
N TRP A 572 -28.54 0.00 2.96
CA TRP A 572 -28.42 -0.43 4.36
C TRP A 572 -29.23 0.44 5.34
N TYR A 573 -29.54 1.68 4.97
CA TYR A 573 -30.28 2.62 5.82
C TYR A 573 -31.78 2.72 5.46
N ASP A 574 -32.28 1.95 4.49
CA ASP A 574 -33.69 2.08 4.08
C ASP A 574 -34.62 1.29 5.02
N GLU A 575 -35.72 1.90 5.48
CA GLU A 575 -36.69 1.30 6.43
C GLU A 575 -37.34 -0.01 5.96
N LYS A 576 -37.25 -0.32 4.66
CA LYS A 576 -37.80 -1.55 4.06
C LYS A 576 -36.79 -2.70 4.07
N LEU A 577 -35.59 -2.51 4.61
CA LEU A 577 -34.59 -3.55 4.71
C LEU A 577 -35.00 -4.61 5.75
N ASN A 578 -34.85 -5.89 5.39
CA ASN A 578 -34.75 -6.94 6.39
C ASN A 578 -33.33 -6.92 6.97
N GLU A 579 -33.16 -6.25 8.11
CA GLU A 579 -31.84 -5.93 8.67
C GLU A 579 -30.91 -7.16 8.80
N PRO A 580 -29.69 -7.11 8.21
CA PRO A 580 -28.66 -8.10 8.48
C PRO A 580 -28.18 -7.96 9.93
N ASN A 581 -27.69 -9.05 10.53
CA ASN A 581 -27.08 -9.00 11.87
C ASN A 581 -25.67 -9.61 11.93
N ARG A 582 -25.08 -9.90 10.77
CA ARG A 582 -23.75 -10.50 10.62
C ARG A 582 -23.30 -10.42 9.17
N THR A 583 -22.01 -10.67 8.96
CA THR A 583 -21.39 -10.64 7.63
C THR A 583 -22.02 -11.60 6.64
N SER A 584 -22.33 -12.83 7.04
CA SER A 584 -22.85 -13.86 6.12
C SER A 584 -24.18 -13.46 5.46
N ASP A 585 -25.04 -12.72 6.17
CA ASP A 585 -26.31 -12.25 5.62
C ASP A 585 -26.05 -11.37 4.40
N CYS A 586 -25.02 -10.53 4.43
CA CYS A 586 -24.70 -9.65 3.30
C CYS A 586 -24.33 -10.37 2.00
N PHE A 587 -24.10 -11.69 2.02
CA PHE A 587 -23.76 -12.52 0.86
C PHE A 587 -24.88 -13.47 0.43
N ASN A 588 -26.03 -13.46 1.10
CA ASN A 588 -27.19 -14.25 0.67
C ASN A 588 -27.71 -13.71 -0.66
N VAL A 589 -27.94 -14.60 -1.64
CA VAL A 589 -28.45 -14.23 -2.96
C VAL A 589 -29.84 -14.84 -3.18
N ALA A 590 -30.80 -14.01 -3.61
CA ALA A 590 -32.16 -14.48 -3.88
C ALA A 590 -32.20 -15.44 -5.09
N THR A 591 -32.68 -16.68 -4.88
CA THR A 591 -32.92 -17.66 -5.95
C THR A 591 -34.41 -18.01 -6.01
N GLY A 592 -35.20 -17.28 -6.81
CA GLY A 592 -36.63 -17.58 -7.01
C GLY A 592 -37.60 -16.79 -6.10
N VAL A 593 -38.65 -17.45 -5.59
CA VAL A 593 -39.70 -16.84 -4.75
C VAL A 593 -39.05 -16.19 -3.53
N TYR A 594 -39.24 -14.89 -3.38
CA TYR A 594 -38.53 -14.02 -2.45
C TYR A 594 -38.63 -14.54 -1.01
N PRO A 595 -37.57 -15.16 -0.48
CA PRO A 595 -37.61 -15.62 0.89
C PRO A 595 -37.55 -14.38 1.80
N PHE A 596 -38.30 -14.41 2.90
CA PHE A 596 -38.31 -13.35 3.92
C PHE A 596 -37.06 -13.45 4.82
N THR A 597 -35.94 -13.90 4.26
CA THR A 597 -34.67 -14.08 4.95
C THR A 597 -34.03 -12.72 5.26
N ARG A 598 -33.32 -12.62 6.39
CA ARG A 598 -32.57 -11.43 6.81
C ARG A 598 -31.42 -11.16 5.85
N GLY A 599 -31.20 -9.88 5.52
CA GLY A 599 -30.11 -9.39 4.69
C GLY A 599 -29.94 -10.23 3.43
N VAL A 600 -30.54 -9.85 2.31
CA VAL A 600 -30.34 -10.58 1.04
C VAL A 600 -29.82 -9.59 0.02
N ALA A 601 -28.63 -9.86 -0.52
CA ALA A 601 -28.05 -9.11 -1.60
C ALA A 601 -28.92 -9.22 -2.86
N TYR A 602 -29.07 -8.10 -3.55
CA TYR A 602 -29.91 -8.03 -4.75
C TYR A 602 -29.18 -8.69 -5.94
N GLY A 603 -29.71 -9.84 -6.44
CA GLY A 603 -28.95 -10.76 -7.31
C GLY A 603 -29.57 -11.27 -8.63
N ASP A 604 -28.73 -11.18 -9.67
CA ASP A 604 -28.42 -11.96 -10.89
C ASP A 604 -29.45 -12.76 -11.73
N SER A 605 -30.54 -13.34 -11.20
CA SER A 605 -31.32 -14.30 -12.03
C SER A 605 -32.47 -13.70 -12.83
N ASN A 606 -32.95 -12.48 -12.54
CA ASN A 606 -34.02 -11.85 -13.33
C ASN A 606 -34.25 -10.33 -13.12
N ARG A 607 -33.51 -9.65 -12.23
CA ARG A 607 -33.64 -8.20 -12.00
C ARG A 607 -32.25 -7.57 -11.91
N ASP A 608 -32.14 -6.31 -12.36
CA ASP A 608 -30.91 -5.58 -12.65
C ASP A 608 -29.73 -5.85 -11.68
N PHE A 609 -28.55 -6.11 -12.26
CA PHE A 609 -27.29 -6.37 -11.55
C PHE A 609 -26.90 -5.21 -10.61
N SER A 610 -27.09 -5.38 -9.31
CA SER A 610 -26.64 -4.40 -8.31
C SER A 610 -25.18 -4.62 -7.95
N GLY A 611 -24.43 -3.53 -7.72
CA GLY A 611 -23.01 -3.57 -7.41
C GLY A 611 -22.09 -3.89 -8.59
N LYS A 612 -22.63 -4.17 -9.78
CA LYS A 612 -21.89 -4.48 -11.01
C LYS A 612 -21.95 -3.32 -12.01
N LEU A 613 -20.91 -3.16 -12.83
CA LEU A 613 -20.94 -2.28 -13.99
C LEU A 613 -22.02 -2.71 -15.01
N LYS A 614 -22.99 -1.83 -15.29
CA LYS A 614 -24.05 -2.04 -16.30
C LYS A 614 -23.69 -1.38 -17.63
N GLN A 615 -23.97 -2.08 -18.74
CA GLN A 615 -23.79 -1.52 -20.10
C GLN A 615 -24.68 -0.29 -20.27
N ALA A 616 -24.12 0.80 -20.81
CA ALA A 616 -24.77 2.11 -20.95
C ALA A 616 -25.93 2.15 -21.98
N HIS A 617 -26.68 1.07 -22.16
CA HIS A 617 -27.96 1.13 -22.85
C HIS A 617 -29.08 1.28 -21.81
N VAL A 618 -29.80 2.40 -21.96
CA VAL A 618 -30.97 2.89 -21.20
C VAL A 618 -30.64 3.65 -19.91
N ASN A 619 -30.20 4.92 -20.05
CA ASN A 619 -30.41 6.04 -19.12
C ASN A 619 -30.24 5.83 -17.59
N GLY A 620 -29.44 4.88 -17.11
CA GLY A 620 -29.13 4.73 -15.70
C GLY A 620 -27.73 4.16 -15.49
N SER A 621 -26.93 4.82 -14.65
CA SER A 621 -25.76 4.17 -14.03
C SER A 621 -26.22 2.92 -13.28
N GLY A 622 -25.41 1.86 -13.25
CA GLY A 622 -25.70 0.66 -12.44
C GLY A 622 -26.10 1.01 -11.02
N ILE A 623 -26.99 0.21 -10.43
CA ILE A 623 -27.39 0.35 -9.02
C ILE A 623 -26.20 -0.07 -8.16
N THR A 624 -25.92 0.68 -7.10
CA THR A 624 -24.80 0.45 -6.19
C THR A 624 -25.30 0.61 -4.77
N GLY A 625 -24.83 -0.25 -3.86
CA GLY A 625 -25.12 -0.10 -2.43
C GLY A 625 -24.26 0.95 -1.74
N ARG A 626 -23.21 1.46 -2.40
CA ARG A 626 -22.21 2.34 -1.78
C ARG A 626 -22.44 3.81 -2.09
N SER A 627 -22.09 4.66 -1.14
CA SER A 627 -22.13 6.12 -1.29
C SER A 627 -20.76 6.76 -1.59
N ASP A 628 -19.68 6.03 -1.36
CA ASP A 628 -18.30 6.46 -1.67
C ASP A 628 -17.87 6.24 -3.14
N GLN A 629 -16.59 6.44 -3.46
CA GLN A 629 -16.03 6.36 -4.82
C GLN A 629 -15.99 4.94 -5.43
N TYR A 630 -16.12 3.87 -4.65
CA TYR A 630 -15.89 2.48 -5.06
C TYR A 630 -17.18 1.72 -5.40
N LYS A 631 -18.01 2.29 -6.27
CA LYS A 631 -19.39 1.85 -6.51
C LYS A 631 -19.59 0.40 -6.96
N PHE A 632 -18.63 -0.18 -7.67
CA PHE A 632 -18.83 -1.43 -8.40
C PHE A 632 -17.70 -2.41 -8.13
N TYR A 633 -18.02 -3.68 -7.88
CA TYR A 633 -17.05 -4.70 -7.49
C TYR A 633 -16.17 -5.19 -8.65
N ASP A 634 -16.68 -5.09 -9.87
CA ASP A 634 -16.01 -5.45 -11.11
C ASP A 634 -15.34 -4.23 -11.79
N ALA A 635 -15.31 -3.09 -11.11
CA ALA A 635 -14.50 -1.94 -11.49
C ALA A 635 -13.20 -1.91 -10.70
N ILE A 636 -12.09 -1.60 -11.37
CA ILE A 636 -10.80 -1.32 -10.72
C ILE A 636 -10.59 0.20 -10.71
N TYR A 637 -10.58 0.80 -9.53
CA TYR A 637 -10.43 2.24 -9.32
C TYR A 637 -8.98 2.58 -8.98
N ALA A 638 -8.54 3.80 -9.33
CA ALA A 638 -7.14 4.20 -9.17
C ALA A 638 -6.68 4.12 -7.71
N GLY A 639 -7.56 4.48 -6.76
CA GLY A 639 -7.26 4.42 -5.33
C GLY A 639 -7.11 3.01 -4.76
N GLN A 640 -7.50 1.95 -5.50
CA GLN A 640 -7.32 0.55 -5.10
C GLN A 640 -5.95 -0.02 -5.54
N VAL A 641 -5.23 0.68 -6.40
CA VAL A 641 -4.01 0.17 -7.04
C VAL A 641 -2.77 0.72 -6.35
N GLU A 642 -1.93 -0.19 -5.84
CA GLU A 642 -0.54 0.08 -5.46
C GLU A 642 0.35 -0.26 -6.65
N ASP A 643 1.00 0.74 -7.24
CA ASP A 643 1.96 0.55 -8.35
C ASP A 643 3.30 0.07 -7.78
N LEU A 644 3.68 -1.16 -8.09
CA LEU A 644 4.90 -1.81 -7.60
C LEU A 644 6.05 -1.70 -8.59
N ARG A 645 5.83 -1.11 -9.78
CA ARG A 645 6.86 -1.04 -10.82
C ARG A 645 8.02 -0.15 -10.36
N LEU A 646 9.22 -0.70 -10.41
CA LEU A 646 10.45 0.03 -10.07
C LEU A 646 11.16 0.58 -11.31
N ASN A 647 11.73 1.77 -11.19
CA ASN A 647 12.52 2.38 -12.27
C ASN A 647 13.90 1.72 -12.32
N ALA A 648 14.22 1.09 -13.45
CA ALA A 648 15.50 0.42 -13.68
C ALA A 648 16.63 1.37 -14.11
N ASN A 649 16.31 2.62 -14.49
CA ASN A 649 17.32 3.59 -14.90
C ASN A 649 18.23 3.98 -13.74
N LYS A 650 19.47 4.35 -14.06
CA LYS A 650 20.33 5.05 -13.08
C LYS A 650 19.80 6.48 -12.92
N LEU A 651 19.34 6.79 -11.72
CA LEU A 651 18.67 8.05 -11.43
C LEU A 651 19.67 9.11 -10.97
N ASP A 652 19.45 10.36 -11.37
CA ASP A 652 20.12 11.50 -10.75
C ASP A 652 19.41 11.81 -9.42
N MET A 653 20.16 11.75 -8.31
CA MET A 653 19.58 11.87 -6.97
C MET A 653 19.00 13.26 -6.69
N ILE A 654 19.58 14.31 -7.29
CA ILE A 654 19.08 15.68 -7.11
C ILE A 654 17.76 15.82 -7.85
N GLN A 655 17.70 15.41 -9.12
CA GLN A 655 16.46 15.45 -9.90
C GLN A 655 15.37 14.59 -9.25
N LEU A 656 15.70 13.38 -8.81
CA LEU A 656 14.77 12.47 -8.14
C LEU A 656 14.17 13.09 -6.87
N ARG A 657 14.99 13.76 -6.05
CA ARG A 657 14.54 14.48 -4.85
C ARG A 657 13.61 15.64 -5.20
N GLU A 658 13.98 16.46 -6.19
CA GLU A 658 13.17 17.61 -6.62
C GLU A 658 11.82 17.21 -7.22
N GLU A 659 11.77 16.12 -8.00
CA GLU A 659 10.52 15.57 -8.51
C GLU A 659 9.67 14.96 -7.38
N SER A 660 10.32 14.31 -6.41
CA SER A 660 9.65 13.70 -5.25
C SER A 660 9.00 14.75 -4.34
N ILE A 661 9.72 15.82 -3.97
CA ILE A 661 9.14 16.91 -3.17
C ILE A 661 8.02 17.61 -3.94
N ARG A 662 8.15 17.80 -5.25
CA ARG A 662 7.08 18.38 -6.08
C ARG A 662 5.80 17.55 -5.99
N LYS A 663 5.90 16.22 -6.20
CA LYS A 663 4.74 15.30 -6.09
C LYS A 663 4.17 15.25 -4.67
N ALA A 664 5.02 15.32 -3.65
CA ALA A 664 4.60 15.37 -2.26
C ALA A 664 3.80 16.65 -1.95
N VAL A 665 4.25 17.79 -2.47
CA VAL A 665 3.60 19.09 -2.31
C VAL A 665 2.30 19.18 -3.11
N THR A 666 2.26 18.71 -4.36
CA THR A 666 1.03 18.72 -5.17
C THR A 666 0.02 17.66 -4.78
N GLY A 667 0.33 16.79 -3.80
CA GLY A 667 -0.54 15.72 -3.34
C GLY A 667 -0.60 14.49 -4.26
N GLU A 668 0.20 14.46 -5.33
CA GLU A 668 0.33 13.37 -6.30
C GLU A 668 1.10 12.16 -5.76
N MET A 669 1.92 12.35 -4.72
CA MET A 669 2.67 11.25 -4.11
C MET A 669 1.71 10.27 -3.43
N ARG A 670 1.64 9.05 -3.97
CA ARG A 670 0.71 8.00 -3.53
C ARG A 670 1.17 7.31 -2.26
N GLY A 671 0.20 6.81 -1.51
CA GLY A 671 0.40 6.08 -0.27
C GLY A 671 -0.70 5.06 -0.04
N LYS A 672 -0.66 4.42 1.12
CA LYS A 672 -1.67 3.45 1.55
C LYS A 672 -2.13 3.73 2.96
N GLY A 673 -3.44 3.64 3.15
CA GLY A 673 -4.07 3.82 4.45
C GLY A 673 -5.29 2.91 4.61
N LYS A 674 -5.69 2.73 5.87
CA LYS A 674 -6.83 1.94 6.30
C LYS A 674 -7.90 2.84 6.90
N VAL A 675 -9.17 2.48 6.69
CA VAL A 675 -10.30 3.06 7.42
C VAL A 675 -10.44 2.28 8.73
N PRO A 676 -10.42 2.92 9.91
CA PRO A 676 -10.58 2.22 11.17
C PRO A 676 -11.97 1.60 11.32
N PHE A 677 -12.10 0.67 12.25
CA PHE A 677 -13.41 0.18 12.72
C PHE A 677 -13.64 0.63 14.16
N THR A 678 -14.68 1.41 14.42
CA THR A 678 -14.98 1.87 15.78
C THR A 678 -15.84 0.83 16.50
N VAL A 679 -15.32 0.31 17.61
CA VAL A 679 -15.99 -0.69 18.46
C VAL A 679 -16.43 -0.08 19.79
N PHE A 680 -17.51 -0.63 20.35
CA PHE A 680 -17.93 -0.40 21.72
C PHE A 680 -17.73 -1.68 22.53
N ASN A 681 -17.02 -1.59 23.65
CA ASN A 681 -16.80 -2.71 24.54
C ASN A 681 -17.09 -2.33 25.99
N GLN A 682 -17.47 -3.31 26.80
CA GLN A 682 -17.64 -3.18 28.23
C GLN A 682 -16.87 -4.30 28.93
N GLY A 683 -16.15 -3.96 29.99
CA GLY A 683 -15.42 -4.96 30.76
C GLY A 683 -14.50 -4.39 31.80
N LYS A 684 -13.63 -5.25 32.30
CA LYS A 684 -12.61 -4.93 33.31
C LYS A 684 -11.41 -4.29 32.64
N CYS A 685 -10.82 -3.28 33.28
CA CYS A 685 -9.65 -2.58 32.74
C CYS A 685 -8.39 -3.47 32.77
N LEU A 686 -7.55 -3.42 31.72
CA LEU A 686 -6.17 -3.93 31.78
C LEU A 686 -5.26 -2.88 32.41
N SER A 687 -4.53 -3.21 33.49
CA SER A 687 -3.55 -2.31 34.08
C SER A 687 -2.29 -2.99 34.60
N SER A 688 -1.21 -2.22 34.73
CA SER A 688 -0.12 -2.49 35.67
C SER A 688 -0.22 -1.54 36.86
N GLY A 689 -1.05 -1.86 37.86
CA GLY A 689 -1.11 -1.15 39.14
C GLY A 689 -1.60 0.32 39.15
N PHE A 690 -1.47 1.09 38.06
CA PHE A 690 -1.85 2.50 37.98
C PHE A 690 -2.26 3.00 36.58
N ALA A 691 -1.91 2.32 35.48
CA ALA A 691 -2.17 2.78 34.10
C ALA A 691 -3.27 1.97 33.38
N ILE A 692 -4.05 2.59 32.50
CA ILE A 692 -5.01 1.90 31.63
C ILE A 692 -4.37 1.66 30.27
N TYR A 693 -4.42 0.42 29.78
CA TYR A 693 -3.94 0.09 28.44
C TYR A 693 -5.10 0.03 27.44
N ILE A 694 -4.83 0.43 26.19
CA ILE A 694 -5.74 0.29 25.04
C ILE A 694 -5.15 -0.60 23.95
N HIS A 695 -3.92 -1.07 24.17
CA HIS A 695 -3.25 -2.05 23.34
C HIS A 695 -2.16 -2.74 24.16
N SER A 696 -1.99 -4.05 23.95
CA SER A 696 -0.95 -4.89 24.52
C SER A 696 -0.62 -6.02 23.55
N ILE A 697 0.66 -6.35 23.41
CA ILE A 697 1.13 -7.44 22.55
C ILE A 697 0.92 -8.83 23.22
N ASN A 698 0.77 -8.90 24.55
CA ASN A 698 0.88 -10.15 25.31
C ASN A 698 -0.30 -10.49 26.22
N SER A 699 -1.26 -9.59 26.41
CA SER A 699 -2.40 -9.80 27.31
C SER A 699 -3.52 -8.83 27.02
N LEU A 700 -4.75 -9.31 26.86
CA LEU A 700 -5.92 -8.48 26.59
C LEU A 700 -6.86 -8.51 27.80
N SER A 701 -7.38 -7.36 28.20
CA SER A 701 -8.48 -7.33 29.17
C SER A 701 -9.82 -7.52 28.48
N THR A 702 -10.84 -7.90 29.26
CA THR A 702 -12.21 -7.97 28.75
C THR A 702 -12.74 -6.63 28.22
N LEU A 703 -12.23 -5.48 28.68
CA LEU A 703 -12.61 -4.17 28.15
C LEU A 703 -12.18 -3.91 26.69
N ILE A 704 -11.05 -4.44 26.25
CA ILE A 704 -10.49 -4.16 24.91
C ILE A 704 -10.85 -5.31 23.96
N GLY A 705 -11.07 -6.51 24.50
CA GLY A 705 -11.27 -7.72 23.70
C GLY A 705 -10.03 -8.00 22.85
N GLU A 706 -10.23 -8.61 21.68
CA GLU A 706 -9.18 -8.83 20.68
C GLU A 706 -8.87 -7.60 19.82
N GLY A 707 -9.58 -6.49 20.04
CA GLY A 707 -9.41 -5.26 19.28
C GLY A 707 -8.00 -4.68 19.42
N THR A 708 -7.36 -4.40 18.29
CA THR A 708 -6.09 -3.65 18.25
C THR A 708 -6.39 -2.18 18.00
N TYR A 709 -5.99 -1.28 18.90
CA TYR A 709 -6.17 0.16 18.72
C TYR A 709 -5.58 0.66 17.38
N TYR A 710 -6.29 1.57 16.73
CA TYR A 710 -5.92 2.09 15.41
C TYR A 710 -4.50 2.69 15.34
N ASN A 711 -3.69 2.21 14.39
CA ASN A 711 -2.26 2.52 14.22
C ASN A 711 -1.34 2.07 15.38
N ALA A 712 -1.81 1.22 16.31
CA ALA A 712 -1.03 0.80 17.48
C ALA A 712 0.34 0.21 17.11
N ARG A 713 0.37 -0.70 16.12
CA ARG A 713 1.63 -1.34 15.69
C ARG A 713 2.61 -0.31 15.12
N LYS A 714 2.09 0.68 14.39
CA LYS A 714 2.88 1.77 13.81
C LYS A 714 3.47 2.67 14.91
N TYR A 715 2.68 3.04 15.91
CA TYR A 715 3.20 3.82 17.04
C TYR A 715 4.26 3.05 17.82
N ILE A 716 4.00 1.77 18.11
CA ILE A 716 4.94 0.91 18.83
C ILE A 716 6.24 0.72 18.05
N SER A 717 6.21 0.52 16.74
CA SER A 717 7.45 0.38 15.97
C SER A 717 8.22 1.70 15.89
N ALA A 718 7.50 2.81 15.67
CA ALA A 718 8.07 4.13 15.38
C ALA A 718 8.59 4.91 16.59
N LEU A 719 7.94 4.79 17.74
CA LEU A 719 8.17 5.65 18.90
C LEU A 719 9.07 4.99 19.95
N GLU A 720 9.81 5.79 20.69
CA GLU A 720 10.62 5.31 21.81
C GLU A 720 9.77 4.97 23.05
N ASN A 721 10.28 4.09 23.90
CA ASN A 721 9.58 3.77 25.16
C ASN A 721 9.48 5.01 26.05
N GLY A 722 8.28 5.33 26.52
CA GLY A 722 7.96 6.52 27.30
C GLY A 722 7.46 7.71 26.48
N ALA A 723 7.54 7.66 25.14
CA ALA A 723 7.07 8.74 24.27
C ALA A 723 5.55 8.96 24.43
N ILE A 724 5.15 10.23 24.54
CA ILE A 724 3.75 10.67 24.56
C ILE A 724 3.38 11.15 23.16
N PHE A 725 2.24 10.70 22.66
CA PHE A 725 1.76 11.07 21.34
C PHE A 725 0.25 11.39 21.35
N GLU A 726 -0.19 12.10 20.31
CA GLU A 726 -1.61 12.32 20.03
C GLU A 726 -2.09 11.31 18.98
N GLY A 727 -3.15 10.59 19.28
CA GLY A 727 -3.73 9.54 18.43
C GLY A 727 -5.21 9.76 18.12
N ALA A 728 -5.82 8.78 17.47
CA ALA A 728 -7.26 8.76 17.27
C ALA A 728 -8.00 8.76 18.62
N SER A 729 -9.05 9.58 18.73
CA SER A 729 -9.73 9.79 20.00
C SER A 729 -10.52 8.56 20.44
N ILE A 730 -10.57 8.34 21.75
CA ILE A 730 -11.42 7.33 22.39
C ILE A 730 -12.34 8.01 23.41
N ALA A 731 -13.42 7.32 23.77
CA ALA A 731 -14.25 7.67 24.91
C ALA A 731 -14.20 6.54 25.93
N ILE A 732 -14.03 6.85 27.21
CA ILE A 732 -14.06 5.88 28.31
C ILE A 732 -14.99 6.37 29.42
N LYS A 733 -15.81 5.48 29.97
CA LYS A 733 -16.70 5.74 31.11
C LYS A 733 -16.53 4.64 32.14
N PHE A 734 -16.12 5.00 33.35
CA PHE A 734 -15.99 4.04 34.45
C PHE A 734 -17.37 3.72 35.02
N THR A 735 -17.71 2.45 35.11
CA THR A 735 -19.00 1.97 35.61
C THR A 735 -18.90 1.38 37.01
N ASP A 736 -17.71 0.91 37.40
CA ASP A 736 -17.41 0.42 38.74
C ASP A 736 -15.98 0.78 39.12
N ALA A 737 -15.80 1.43 40.27
CA ALA A 737 -14.50 1.81 40.81
C ALA A 737 -13.77 0.63 41.49
N GLY A 738 -14.43 -0.52 41.63
CA GLY A 738 -13.90 -1.68 42.34
C GLY A 738 -13.45 -1.29 43.75
N ASP A 739 -12.22 -1.68 44.12
CA ASP A 739 -11.63 -1.38 45.43
C ASP A 739 -10.80 -0.07 45.46
N THR A 740 -10.93 0.80 44.45
CA THR A 740 -10.15 2.07 44.34
C THR A 740 -11.04 3.31 44.55
N ASP A 741 -10.46 4.39 45.08
CA ASP A 741 -11.09 5.72 45.11
C ASP A 741 -10.70 6.53 43.86
N LEU A 742 -11.59 6.57 42.86
CA LEU A 742 -11.42 7.35 41.63
C LEU A 742 -11.63 8.86 41.84
N ALA A 743 -12.34 9.26 42.90
CA ALA A 743 -12.75 10.64 43.13
C ALA A 743 -11.66 11.47 43.83
N SER A 744 -10.82 10.86 44.67
CA SER A 744 -9.69 11.54 45.31
C SER A 744 -8.34 11.30 44.63
N TYR A 745 -8.19 10.19 43.89
CA TYR A 745 -6.96 9.85 43.19
C TYR A 745 -6.92 10.45 41.77
N ALA A 746 -5.72 10.80 41.30
CA ALA A 746 -5.43 11.25 39.93
C ALA A 746 -6.42 12.27 39.33
N GLY A 747 -6.81 13.29 40.11
CA GLY A 747 -7.55 14.44 39.58
C GLY A 747 -9.07 14.29 39.50
N GLY A 748 -9.67 13.31 40.19
CA GLY A 748 -11.11 13.27 40.47
C GLY A 748 -12.01 12.85 39.31
N VAL A 749 -11.83 11.60 38.86
CA VAL A 749 -12.69 11.00 37.82
C VAL A 749 -13.99 10.51 38.43
N GLN A 750 -15.13 10.89 37.83
CA GLN A 750 -16.46 10.46 38.30
C GLN A 750 -16.89 9.15 37.62
N LEU A 751 -17.66 8.35 38.35
CA LEU A 751 -18.36 7.19 37.78
C LEU A 751 -19.50 7.66 36.87
N ASN A 752 -19.73 6.89 35.81
CA ASN A 752 -20.78 7.10 34.82
C ASN A 752 -20.68 8.42 34.03
N GLU A 753 -19.50 9.04 34.00
CA GLU A 753 -19.19 10.17 33.12
C GLU A 753 -18.22 9.76 32.00
N TRP A 754 -18.49 10.22 30.78
CA TRP A 754 -17.61 10.00 29.63
C TRP A 754 -16.40 10.93 29.67
N LEU A 755 -15.22 10.34 29.58
CA LEU A 755 -13.96 11.05 29.36
C LEU A 755 -13.49 10.84 27.93
N TYR A 756 -13.02 11.92 27.31
CA TYR A 756 -12.52 11.92 25.93
C TYR A 756 -11.00 12.06 25.93
N LEU A 757 -10.34 11.11 25.28
CA LEU A 757 -8.89 10.96 25.33
C LEU A 757 -8.33 10.92 23.93
N ASN A 758 -7.29 11.69 23.68
CA ASN A 758 -6.51 11.65 22.44
C ASN A 758 -5.00 11.57 22.69
N LYS A 759 -4.57 11.48 23.95
CA LYS A 759 -3.16 11.41 24.35
C LYS A 759 -2.84 10.05 24.94
N PHE A 760 -1.75 9.48 24.46
CA PHE A 760 -1.33 8.13 24.81
C PHE A 760 0.18 8.09 25.03
N GLN A 761 0.65 7.04 25.68
CA GLN A 761 2.06 6.83 25.96
C GLN A 761 2.51 5.42 25.62
N ILE A 762 3.68 5.29 25.00
CA ILE A 762 4.35 4.00 24.78
C ILE A 762 4.95 3.52 26.10
N MET A 763 4.62 2.30 26.49
CA MET A 763 5.01 1.76 27.80
C MET A 763 5.54 0.33 27.72
N ASN A 764 6.18 -0.11 28.81
CA ASN A 764 6.64 -1.49 29.04
C ASN A 764 7.51 -2.05 27.91
N SER A 765 8.60 -1.35 27.60
CA SER A 765 9.55 -1.76 26.55
C SER A 765 8.87 -1.87 25.19
N LYS A 766 8.00 -0.90 24.85
CA LYS A 766 7.26 -0.83 23.58
C LYS A 766 6.26 -1.99 23.39
N ASN A 767 5.69 -2.52 24.47
CA ASN A 767 4.69 -3.59 24.39
C ASN A 767 3.26 -3.11 24.63
N HIS A 768 3.07 -1.88 25.11
CA HIS A 768 1.76 -1.36 25.50
C HIS A 768 1.57 0.09 25.05
N ILE A 769 0.30 0.46 24.82
CA ILE A 769 -0.14 1.85 24.69
C ILE A 769 -1.04 2.16 25.87
N GLY A 770 -0.58 3.09 26.72
CA GLY A 770 -1.31 3.55 27.90
C GLY A 770 -2.05 4.86 27.67
N CYS A 771 -3.23 5.00 28.27
CA CYS A 771 -3.99 6.24 28.28
C CYS A 771 -3.33 7.29 29.17
N ILE A 772 -3.25 8.54 28.71
CA ILE A 772 -2.92 9.69 29.56
C ILE A 772 -4.20 10.22 30.20
N ASN A 773 -4.18 10.37 31.52
CA ASN A 773 -5.26 10.98 32.28
C ASN A 773 -5.33 12.49 31.95
N PRO A 774 -6.49 12.99 31.48
CA PRO A 774 -6.63 14.36 31.03
C PRO A 774 -6.59 15.37 32.19
N ASN A 775 -6.91 14.95 33.42
CA ASN A 775 -6.94 15.81 34.60
C ASN A 775 -5.52 16.02 35.19
N THR A 776 -4.63 15.04 35.04
CA THR A 776 -3.25 15.11 35.59
C THR A 776 -2.18 15.33 34.54
N GLY A 777 -2.45 15.01 33.27
CA GLY A 777 -1.46 15.01 32.19
C GLY A 777 -0.42 13.89 32.27
N ASN A 778 -0.67 12.84 33.06
CA ASN A 778 0.21 11.67 33.18
C ASN A 778 -0.57 10.35 33.04
N ASN A 779 0.12 9.21 33.02
CA ASN A 779 -0.47 7.88 32.84
C ASN A 779 -1.00 7.24 34.14
N ASN A 780 -1.09 7.99 35.25
CA ASN A 780 -1.59 7.48 36.51
C ASN A 780 -3.10 7.70 36.61
N TRP A 781 -3.85 6.61 36.69
CA TRP A 781 -5.31 6.57 36.80
C TRP A 781 -5.78 6.02 38.14
N PHE A 782 -5.06 5.05 38.72
CA PHE A 782 -5.51 4.33 39.92
C PHE A 782 -4.43 4.25 41.00
N SER A 783 -4.86 4.07 42.24
CA SER A 783 -3.97 3.69 43.34
C SER A 783 -3.47 2.25 43.14
N THR A 784 -2.42 1.82 43.85
CA THR A 784 -1.76 0.50 43.68
C THR A 784 -2.64 -0.74 43.96
N GLY A 785 -3.97 -0.60 44.09
CA GLY A 785 -4.96 -1.65 44.26
C GLY A 785 -5.65 -2.06 42.96
N ALA A 786 -5.12 -3.10 42.31
CA ALA A 786 -5.68 -3.95 41.25
C ALA A 786 -6.82 -3.40 40.34
N ALA A 787 -6.49 -2.76 39.21
CA ALA A 787 -7.53 -2.32 38.24
C ALA A 787 -8.31 -3.44 37.52
N GLN A 788 -7.97 -4.72 37.73
CA GLN A 788 -8.78 -5.85 37.22
C GLN A 788 -10.15 -5.95 37.90
N THR A 789 -10.41 -5.19 38.97
CA THR A 789 -11.73 -5.05 39.60
C THR A 789 -12.52 -3.88 39.02
N ILE A 790 -11.86 -2.93 38.36
CA ILE A 790 -12.49 -1.70 37.83
C ILE A 790 -13.12 -2.02 36.49
N SER A 791 -14.40 -1.69 36.35
CA SER A 791 -15.15 -1.89 35.11
C SER A 791 -15.39 -0.57 34.39
N ALA A 792 -15.35 -0.61 33.06
CA ALA A 792 -15.59 0.53 32.21
C ALA A 792 -16.32 0.13 30.92
N GLU A 793 -16.81 1.15 30.24
CA GLU A 793 -17.24 1.12 28.84
C GLU A 793 -16.24 1.93 28.02
N ILE A 794 -15.93 1.47 26.81
CA ILE A 794 -15.00 2.14 25.91
C ILE A 794 -15.55 2.18 24.48
N LEU A 795 -15.45 3.34 23.84
CA LEU A 795 -15.60 3.50 22.40
C LEU A 795 -14.23 3.81 21.82
N MET A 796 -13.73 2.95 20.91
CA MET A 796 -12.39 3.11 20.35
C MET A 796 -12.30 2.67 18.89
N PRO A 797 -11.50 3.35 18.05
CA PRO A 797 -11.17 2.89 16.71
C PRO A 797 -10.11 1.78 16.76
N THR A 798 -10.29 0.74 15.96
CA THR A 798 -9.42 -0.44 15.86
C THR A 798 -8.86 -0.63 14.45
N GLU A 799 -7.82 -1.46 14.33
CA GLU A 799 -7.21 -1.92 13.08
C GLU A 799 -7.88 -3.19 12.50
N ASN A 800 -9.12 -3.50 12.90
CA ASN A 800 -9.77 -4.76 12.49
C ASN A 800 -10.00 -4.84 10.97
N GLU A 801 -10.21 -3.70 10.31
CA GLU A 801 -10.25 -3.64 8.85
C GLU A 801 -8.83 -3.69 8.27
N THR A 802 -8.60 -4.63 7.35
CA THR A 802 -7.26 -4.87 6.76
C THR A 802 -7.10 -4.28 5.37
N ALA A 803 -8.19 -3.92 4.70
CA ALA A 803 -8.18 -3.33 3.36
C ALA A 803 -7.45 -1.97 3.34
N GLU A 804 -6.67 -1.75 2.28
CA GLU A 804 -5.87 -0.52 2.13
C GLU A 804 -6.14 0.18 0.80
N PHE A 805 -6.16 1.51 0.85
CA PHE A 805 -6.40 2.36 -0.31
C PHE A 805 -5.49 3.60 -0.31
N ASP A 806 -5.20 4.12 -1.50
CA ASP A 806 -4.63 5.46 -1.68
C ASP A 806 -5.70 6.56 -1.56
N SER A 807 -6.93 6.26 -2.00
CA SER A 807 -8.09 7.12 -1.82
C SER A 807 -9.03 6.44 -0.83
N LEU A 808 -9.08 6.92 0.40
CA LEU A 808 -9.84 6.29 1.47
C LEU A 808 -11.34 6.56 1.28
N PRO A 809 -12.22 5.54 1.40
CA PRO A 809 -13.65 5.71 1.54
C PRO A 809 -13.96 6.00 3.01
N TRP A 810 -13.58 7.20 3.47
CA TRP A 810 -13.53 7.53 4.89
C TRP A 810 -14.94 7.75 5.46
N VAL A 811 -15.15 7.31 6.70
CA VAL A 811 -16.40 7.52 7.44
C VAL A 811 -16.09 8.20 8.77
N ASP A 812 -16.70 9.36 9.01
CA ASP A 812 -16.71 10.00 10.32
C ASP A 812 -18.03 9.70 11.04
N ILE A 813 -17.92 9.28 12.30
CA ILE A 813 -19.05 8.94 13.17
C ILE A 813 -19.26 10.08 14.16
N ILE A 814 -20.47 10.59 14.22
CA ILE A 814 -20.88 11.68 15.12
C ILE A 814 -22.03 11.18 15.99
N GLY A 815 -21.93 11.41 17.30
CA GLY A 815 -22.97 11.04 18.24
C GLY A 815 -22.38 10.87 19.64
N ASP A 816 -23.28 10.81 20.62
CA ASP A 816 -22.93 10.37 21.97
C ASP A 816 -22.53 8.87 21.96
N PRO A 817 -21.47 8.46 22.67
CA PRO A 817 -21.02 7.07 22.69
C PRO A 817 -22.11 6.05 23.05
N GLU A 818 -23.05 6.38 23.95
CA GLU A 818 -24.15 5.46 24.30
C GLU A 818 -25.14 5.28 23.15
N ARG A 819 -25.38 6.34 22.38
CA ARG A 819 -26.26 6.30 21.20
C ARG A 819 -25.60 5.55 20.05
N ILE A 820 -24.29 5.72 19.87
CA ILE A 820 -23.50 4.96 18.90
C ILE A 820 -23.56 3.48 19.24
N ALA A 821 -23.29 3.10 20.49
CA ALA A 821 -23.36 1.71 20.95
C ALA A 821 -24.76 1.10 20.76
N ALA A 822 -25.82 1.85 21.04
CA ALA A 822 -27.19 1.39 20.82
C ALA A 822 -27.57 1.24 19.33
N THR A 823 -26.93 2.01 18.45
CA THR A 823 -27.18 1.97 16.99
C THR A 823 -26.34 0.89 16.30
N PHE A 824 -25.10 0.71 16.75
CA PHE A 824 -24.10 -0.19 16.18
C PHE A 824 -23.48 -1.06 17.28
N PRO A 825 -24.23 -2.05 17.81
CA PRO A 825 -23.78 -2.88 18.93
C PRO A 825 -22.52 -3.69 18.58
N ASP A 826 -22.36 -4.11 17.33
CA ASP A 826 -21.20 -4.86 16.84
C ASP A 826 -20.08 -3.92 16.29
N GLY A 827 -20.22 -2.61 16.50
CA GLY A 827 -19.33 -1.59 15.96
C GLY A 827 -19.64 -1.19 14.51
N ILE A 828 -18.82 -0.29 13.97
CA ILE A 828 -19.03 0.32 12.67
C ILE A 828 -17.72 0.80 12.03
N VAL A 829 -17.58 0.64 10.71
CA VAL A 829 -16.49 1.23 9.94
C VAL A 829 -16.49 2.76 10.06
N GLY A 830 -15.32 3.34 10.34
CA GLY A 830 -15.12 4.77 10.49
C GLY A 830 -14.45 5.17 11.79
N GLN A 831 -14.20 6.47 11.94
CA GLN A 831 -13.59 7.07 13.11
C GLN A 831 -14.57 8.02 13.79
N TRP A 832 -14.70 7.92 15.11
CA TRP A 832 -15.51 8.85 15.89
C TRP A 832 -14.90 10.26 15.95
N ILE A 833 -15.74 11.28 15.81
CA ILE A 833 -15.39 12.68 16.09
C ILE A 833 -15.73 12.94 17.57
N PRO A 834 -14.76 13.36 18.42
CA PRO A 834 -14.97 13.55 19.86
C PRO A 834 -15.73 14.86 20.18
N LYS A 835 -16.92 15.02 19.59
CA LYS A 835 -17.81 16.15 19.77
C LYS A 835 -19.26 15.68 19.74
N ILE A 836 -19.96 15.82 20.86
CA ILE A 836 -21.38 15.50 20.97
C ILE A 836 -22.21 16.67 20.39
N PRO A 837 -23.25 16.38 19.58
CA PRO A 837 -24.20 17.41 19.17
C PRO A 837 -24.89 18.10 20.35
N ASN A 838 -25.00 19.43 20.31
CA ASN A 838 -25.56 20.22 21.40
C ASN A 838 -26.96 20.78 21.11
N GLY A 839 -27.50 20.58 19.91
CA GLY A 839 -28.83 21.05 19.53
C GLY A 839 -28.93 22.55 19.23
N ILE A 840 -27.82 23.27 19.06
CA ILE A 840 -27.77 24.71 18.76
C ILE A 840 -27.04 24.99 17.45
N ILE A 841 -25.71 25.10 17.48
CA ILE A 841 -24.86 25.23 16.30
C ILE A 841 -23.63 24.38 16.58
N ASP A 842 -23.46 23.33 15.79
CA ASP A 842 -22.36 22.39 15.90
C ASP A 842 -21.50 22.42 14.64
N GLU A 843 -20.23 22.78 14.81
CA GLU A 843 -19.20 22.60 13.79
C GLU A 843 -18.42 21.30 14.05
N PHE A 844 -18.51 20.33 13.15
CA PHE A 844 -17.82 19.06 13.25
C PHE A 844 -16.58 19.08 12.34
N PRO A 845 -15.36 19.17 12.90
CA PRO A 845 -14.13 19.03 12.14
C PRO A 845 -13.96 17.58 11.69
N LEU A 846 -13.79 17.36 10.39
CA LEU A 846 -13.58 16.03 9.84
C LEU A 846 -12.23 15.47 10.29
N ASN A 847 -12.17 14.18 10.63
CA ASN A 847 -10.92 13.55 11.12
C ASN A 847 -9.83 13.48 10.04
N LYS A 848 -10.22 13.53 8.76
CA LYS A 848 -9.31 13.49 7.62
C LYS A 848 -9.56 14.63 6.65
N LYS A 849 -8.54 14.92 5.83
CA LYS A 849 -8.63 15.96 4.80
C LYS A 849 -9.63 15.52 3.74
N TYR A 850 -10.71 16.27 3.60
CA TYR A 850 -11.64 16.08 2.50
C TYR A 850 -11.01 16.43 1.15
N SER A 851 -11.24 15.58 0.14
CA SER A 851 -10.75 15.78 -1.24
C SER A 851 -11.80 15.49 -2.33
N GLY A 852 -13.08 15.50 -1.97
CA GLY A 852 -14.19 15.34 -2.92
C GLY A 852 -14.53 16.61 -3.71
N SER A 853 -15.68 16.61 -4.38
CA SER A 853 -16.17 17.67 -5.27
C SER A 853 -16.73 18.93 -4.58
N GLY A 854 -16.74 18.97 -3.25
CA GLY A 854 -17.34 19.98 -2.38
C GLY A 854 -18.78 19.67 -1.93
N SER A 855 -19.48 18.76 -2.62
CA SER A 855 -20.92 18.49 -2.44
C SER A 855 -21.29 17.00 -2.41
N ASP A 856 -20.31 16.12 -2.25
CA ASP A 856 -20.45 14.67 -2.32
C ASP A 856 -20.20 13.97 -0.97
N ILE A 857 -20.29 14.72 0.14
CA ILE A 857 -20.31 14.10 1.46
C ILE A 857 -21.70 13.47 1.64
N GLN A 858 -21.76 12.15 1.69
CA GLN A 858 -23.01 11.47 2.00
C GLN A 858 -23.22 11.52 3.51
N ARG A 859 -24.38 12.03 3.93
CA ARG A 859 -24.82 12.04 5.31
C ARG A 859 -25.96 11.06 5.50
N SER A 860 -25.78 10.10 6.39
CA SER A 860 -26.83 9.19 6.86
C SER A 860 -26.98 9.34 8.37
N TYR A 861 -28.20 9.53 8.88
CA TYR A 861 -28.41 9.75 10.31
C TYR A 861 -29.71 9.15 10.85
N THR A 862 -29.72 8.92 12.17
CA THR A 862 -30.85 8.39 12.93
C THR A 862 -31.00 9.16 14.26
N THR A 863 -32.24 9.30 14.73
CA THR A 863 -32.57 9.89 16.05
C THR A 863 -33.25 8.90 16.99
N ASN A 864 -33.35 7.63 16.58
CA ASN A 864 -34.08 6.56 17.27
C ASN A 864 -33.26 5.25 17.28
N ASN A 865 -31.95 5.37 17.53
CA ASN A 865 -31.00 4.27 17.65
C ASN A 865 -31.05 3.28 16.46
N GLY A 866 -31.14 3.80 15.23
CA GLY A 866 -31.10 2.99 14.01
C GLY A 866 -32.43 2.42 13.54
N THR A 867 -33.55 2.69 14.24
CA THR A 867 -34.88 2.20 13.84
C THR A 867 -35.34 2.81 12.51
N SER A 868 -35.02 4.09 12.28
CA SER A 868 -35.18 4.72 10.97
C SER A 868 -34.03 5.67 10.68
N TRP A 869 -33.79 5.88 9.39
CA TRP A 869 -32.69 6.69 8.89
C TRP A 869 -33.16 7.73 7.89
N THR A 870 -32.40 8.80 7.78
CA THR A 870 -32.51 9.78 6.71
C THR A 870 -31.15 9.94 6.06
N SER A 871 -31.12 10.03 4.74
CA SER A 871 -29.88 10.17 3.98
C SER A 871 -29.95 11.30 2.95
N SER A 872 -28.84 12.03 2.78
CA SER A 872 -28.73 13.17 1.87
C SER A 872 -27.27 13.52 1.60
N ASN A 873 -26.97 14.06 0.40
CA ASN A 873 -25.69 14.72 0.17
C ASN A 873 -25.64 16.09 0.84
N ILE A 874 -24.49 16.44 1.43
CA ILE A 874 -24.24 17.73 2.06
C ILE A 874 -22.98 18.38 1.51
N LEU A 875 -22.87 19.70 1.72
CA LEU A 875 -21.68 20.47 1.39
C LEU A 875 -20.67 20.43 2.54
N LEU A 876 -19.39 20.52 2.22
CA LEU A 876 -18.38 20.93 3.19
C LEU A 876 -18.55 22.43 3.47
N SER A 877 -19.31 22.77 4.52
CA SER A 877 -19.74 24.15 4.76
C SER A 877 -18.60 25.10 5.13
N ASN A 878 -17.50 24.58 5.70
CA ASN A 878 -16.31 25.36 6.04
C ASN A 878 -15.05 24.64 5.50
N PRO A 879 -14.67 24.91 4.25
CA PRO A 879 -13.54 24.22 3.62
C PRO A 879 -12.18 24.69 4.16
N THR A 880 -12.13 25.85 4.81
CA THR A 880 -10.95 26.40 5.50
C THR A 880 -10.65 25.56 6.75
N ALA A 881 -11.65 25.35 7.60
CA ALA A 881 -11.50 24.54 8.81
C ALA A 881 -11.61 23.03 8.58
N ASN A 882 -11.92 22.59 7.35
CA ASN A 882 -12.19 21.19 7.00
C ASN A 882 -13.31 20.60 7.89
N SER A 883 -14.42 21.31 7.97
CA SER A 883 -15.52 21.01 8.87
C SER A 883 -16.89 21.24 8.22
N THR A 884 -17.91 20.63 8.82
CA THR A 884 -19.30 20.87 8.48
C THR A 884 -20.06 21.46 9.67
N VAL A 885 -20.88 22.48 9.41
CA VAL A 885 -21.67 23.22 10.39
C VAL A 885 -23.13 22.84 10.26
N PHE A 886 -23.74 22.44 11.37
CA PHE A 886 -25.15 22.11 11.46
C PHE A 886 -25.84 22.99 12.49
N THR A 887 -27.01 23.51 12.12
CA THR A 887 -27.90 24.21 13.05
C THR A 887 -28.87 23.19 13.64
N ASN A 888 -28.96 23.14 14.97
CA ASN A 888 -29.88 22.34 15.76
C ASN A 888 -29.76 20.81 15.57
N MET A 889 -28.54 20.26 15.51
CA MET A 889 -28.36 18.80 15.50
C MET A 889 -28.66 18.22 16.89
N PRO A 890 -29.71 17.39 17.09
CA PRO A 890 -30.11 16.90 18.40
C PRO A 890 -29.03 16.04 19.06
N ALA A 891 -28.87 16.15 20.39
CA ALA A 891 -27.93 15.31 21.15
C ALA A 891 -28.22 13.80 21.06
N THR A 892 -29.46 13.42 20.72
CA THR A 892 -29.88 12.02 20.52
C THR A 892 -29.51 11.47 19.14
N GLN A 893 -28.94 12.29 18.25
CA GLN A 893 -28.68 11.91 16.87
C GLN A 893 -27.33 11.20 16.72
N VAL A 894 -27.33 10.09 15.98
CA VAL A 894 -26.13 9.45 15.44
C VAL A 894 -26.06 9.75 13.95
N THR A 895 -24.88 10.10 13.44
CA THR A 895 -24.67 10.51 12.04
C THR A 895 -23.36 9.96 11.51
N LEU A 896 -23.41 9.51 10.26
CA LEU A 896 -22.26 9.12 9.48
C LEU A 896 -22.03 10.15 8.37
N TYR A 897 -20.79 10.63 8.24
CA TYR A 897 -20.33 11.36 7.07
C TYR A 897 -19.37 10.46 6.28
N GLU A 898 -19.80 10.04 5.10
CA GLU A 898 -18.99 9.25 4.17
C GLU A 898 -18.39 10.20 3.13
N TYR A 899 -17.06 10.22 3.00
CA TYR A 899 -16.35 11.12 2.08
C TYR A 899 -15.00 10.58 1.62
N ILE A 900 -14.50 11.16 0.53
CA ILE A 900 -13.21 10.80 -0.05
C ILE A 900 -12.09 11.57 0.65
N SER A 901 -11.05 10.85 1.09
CA SER A 901 -9.82 11.42 1.65
C SER A 901 -8.57 10.81 1.00
N PRO A 902 -7.48 11.56 0.79
CA PRO A 902 -6.20 10.95 0.45
C PRO A 902 -5.64 10.17 1.64
N SER A 903 -4.93 9.09 1.37
CA SER A 903 -4.12 8.37 2.36
C SER A 903 -2.84 9.16 2.69
N ASN A 904 -2.25 8.85 3.85
CA ASN A 904 -0.88 9.26 4.13
C ASN A 904 0.07 8.48 3.19
N PHE A 905 1.18 9.09 2.79
CA PHE A 905 2.19 8.46 1.93
C PHE A 905 3.55 8.29 2.60
N THR A 906 3.68 8.78 3.84
CA THR A 906 4.89 8.68 4.63
C THR A 906 4.68 7.81 5.86
N GLU A 907 5.76 7.19 6.32
CA GLU A 907 5.82 6.50 7.60
C GLU A 907 7.06 6.94 8.40
N PRO A 908 6.96 6.93 9.75
CA PRO A 908 8.12 7.18 10.59
C PRO A 908 9.25 6.21 10.29
N SER A 909 10.47 6.73 10.29
CA SER A 909 11.66 5.97 9.96
C SER A 909 12.88 6.51 10.70
N ASN A 910 13.91 5.68 10.87
CA ASN A 910 15.18 6.16 11.38
C ASN A 910 15.82 7.13 10.38
N SER A 911 16.52 8.14 10.91
CA SER A 911 17.40 8.98 10.10
C SER A 911 18.51 8.10 9.55
N SER A 912 18.65 8.09 8.23
CA SER A 912 19.58 7.22 7.51
C SER A 912 20.59 8.04 6.73
N VAL A 913 21.53 7.36 6.07
CA VAL A 913 22.53 7.98 5.20
C VAL A 913 21.84 8.74 4.08
N VAL A 914 22.25 9.99 3.86
CA VAL A 914 21.78 10.79 2.73
C VAL A 914 22.51 10.33 1.47
N VAL A 915 21.74 9.91 0.46
CA VAL A 915 22.23 9.54 -0.86
C VAL A 915 22.02 10.73 -1.80
N GLY A 916 23.11 11.39 -2.18
CA GLY A 916 23.06 12.63 -2.95
C GLY A 916 23.23 13.86 -2.05
N ASP A 917 22.37 14.87 -2.25
CA ASP A 917 22.43 16.15 -1.54
C ASP A 917 21.10 16.44 -0.80
N VAL A 918 21.07 17.48 0.02
CA VAL A 918 19.85 17.96 0.70
C VAL A 918 19.07 18.95 -0.18
N GLY A 919 17.75 18.98 0.00
CA GLY A 919 16.87 19.96 -0.66
C GLY A 919 16.80 21.29 0.09
N ASN A 920 15.95 22.19 -0.41
CA ASN A 920 15.49 23.34 0.36
C ASN A 920 14.48 22.90 1.43
N VAL A 921 14.29 23.73 2.45
CA VAL A 921 13.24 23.50 3.44
C VAL A 921 11.92 23.99 2.87
N TYR A 922 10.95 23.08 2.74
CA TYR A 922 9.57 23.41 2.39
C TYR A 922 8.77 23.65 3.67
N ALA A 923 8.04 24.76 3.75
CA ALA A 923 7.12 25.03 4.83
C ALA A 923 5.73 25.35 4.29
N THR A 924 4.67 24.87 4.94
CA THR A 924 3.28 25.13 4.54
C THR A 924 2.34 25.18 5.72
N GLN A 925 1.28 25.97 5.57
CA GLN A 925 0.09 26.04 6.42
C GLN A 925 -1.20 25.94 5.58
N SER A 926 -1.08 25.66 4.28
CA SER A 926 -2.17 25.73 3.32
C SER A 926 -3.29 24.75 3.63
N ARG A 927 -4.55 25.16 3.39
CA ARG A 927 -5.68 24.22 3.35
C ARG A 927 -5.76 23.35 2.09
N LEU A 928 -5.01 23.70 1.04
CA LEU A 928 -5.15 23.09 -0.29
C LEU A 928 -4.20 21.90 -0.45
N VAL A 929 -4.71 20.81 -1.03
CA VAL A 929 -3.92 19.60 -1.28
C VAL A 929 -2.72 19.92 -2.18
N ASP A 930 -2.92 20.75 -3.21
CA ASP A 930 -1.91 21.16 -4.19
C ASP A 930 -0.75 21.99 -3.60
N TYR A 931 -0.86 22.43 -2.35
CA TYR A 931 0.16 23.19 -1.63
C TYR A 931 0.63 22.48 -0.35
N GLY A 932 0.60 21.15 -0.35
CA GLY A 932 1.22 20.31 0.65
C GLY A 932 0.32 19.96 1.84
N ASN A 933 -1.01 20.11 1.74
CA ASN A 933 -1.89 19.70 2.85
C ASN A 933 -1.87 18.17 3.05
N ARG A 934 -1.74 17.37 1.97
CA ARG A 934 -1.50 15.93 2.08
C ARG A 934 -0.16 15.62 2.77
N LEU A 935 0.91 16.31 2.37
CA LEU A 935 2.24 16.22 2.99
C LEU A 935 2.18 16.55 4.49
N GLN A 936 1.55 17.68 4.86
CA GLN A 936 1.44 18.12 6.24
C GLN A 936 0.69 17.11 7.12
N ALA A 937 -0.46 16.61 6.67
CA ALA A 937 -1.22 15.59 7.39
C ALA A 937 -0.46 14.26 7.48
N SER A 938 0.29 13.89 6.44
CA SER A 938 1.12 12.68 6.43
C SER A 938 2.29 12.73 7.42
N LEU A 939 2.86 13.91 7.66
CA LEU A 939 3.98 14.13 8.58
C LEU A 939 3.53 14.36 10.04
N THR A 940 2.47 15.14 10.24
CA THR A 940 2.10 15.64 11.58
C THR A 940 0.79 15.08 12.10
N GLY A 941 -0.08 14.55 11.23
CA GLY A 941 -1.47 14.23 11.55
C GLY A 941 -2.41 15.46 11.50
N ASN A 942 -1.86 16.67 11.38
CA ASN A 942 -2.62 17.92 11.40
C ASN A 942 -2.98 18.39 9.99
N ILE A 943 -4.18 18.94 9.83
CA ILE A 943 -4.69 19.50 8.58
C ILE A 943 -4.44 21.01 8.57
N GLY A 944 -3.75 21.51 7.53
CA GLY A 944 -3.57 22.94 7.31
C GLY A 944 -4.91 23.63 7.03
N LYS A 945 -5.07 24.88 7.46
CA LYS A 945 -6.32 25.63 7.43
C LYS A 945 -6.21 26.99 6.74
N ARG A 946 -5.01 27.46 6.39
CA ARG A 946 -4.85 28.80 5.80
C ARG A 946 -5.55 28.87 4.44
N GLU A 947 -6.53 29.77 4.32
CA GLU A 947 -7.35 29.93 3.11
C GLU A 947 -6.55 30.43 1.90
N GLY A 948 -5.67 31.41 2.13
CA GLY A 948 -4.88 32.09 1.08
C GLY A 948 -3.93 33.12 1.67
N GLY A 949 -3.09 33.73 0.82
CA GLY A 949 -2.08 34.72 1.20
C GLY A 949 -0.79 34.59 0.39
N ALA A 950 0.11 35.57 0.48
CA ALA A 950 1.36 35.55 -0.29
C ALA A 950 2.34 34.48 0.22
N TYR A 951 2.30 34.17 1.52
CA TYR A 951 3.22 33.24 2.18
C TYR A 951 2.46 32.15 2.96
N LEU A 952 1.49 31.50 2.30
CA LEU A 952 0.83 30.30 2.84
C LEU A 952 1.70 29.03 2.73
N GLN A 953 2.71 29.07 1.87
CA GLN A 953 3.80 28.11 1.74
C GLN A 953 5.07 28.82 1.26
N GLU A 954 6.24 28.24 1.51
CA GLU A 954 7.51 28.75 1.00
C GLU A 954 8.59 27.66 0.89
N TYR A 955 9.59 27.93 0.03
CA TYR A 955 10.85 27.18 -0.02
C TYR A 955 11.98 28.10 0.43
N VAL A 956 12.70 27.72 1.48
CA VAL A 956 13.83 28.50 1.99
C VAL A 956 15.16 27.72 1.86
N PRO A 957 16.26 28.38 1.47
CA PRO A 957 17.56 27.74 1.38
C PRO A 957 18.07 27.21 2.72
N VAL A 958 18.72 26.05 2.67
CA VAL A 958 19.57 25.55 3.77
C VAL A 958 20.87 26.37 3.78
N THR A 959 21.19 26.99 4.91
CA THR A 959 22.38 27.85 5.09
C THR A 959 23.56 27.10 5.70
N LYS A 960 23.31 25.99 6.38
CA LYS A 960 24.32 25.10 6.96
C LYS A 960 23.79 23.67 6.96
N HIS A 961 24.60 22.71 6.56
CA HIS A 961 24.40 21.28 6.80
C HIS A 961 25.75 20.58 6.75
N THR A 962 25.86 19.39 7.33
CA THR A 962 27.07 18.59 7.29
C THR A 962 27.07 17.67 6.07
N ASN A 963 28.02 17.86 5.15
CA ASN A 963 28.14 17.03 3.94
C ASN A 963 29.01 15.77 4.11
N TYR A 964 29.85 15.72 5.15
CA TYR A 964 30.85 14.65 5.35
C TYR A 964 30.89 14.15 6.79
N ALA A 965 29.73 13.95 7.42
CA ALA A 965 29.71 13.15 8.64
C ALA A 965 30.31 11.75 8.33
N PRO A 966 31.10 11.12 9.22
CA PRO A 966 31.74 9.82 8.95
C PRO A 966 30.77 8.71 8.52
N ALA A 967 29.48 8.85 8.87
CA ALA A 967 28.40 7.92 8.50
C ALA A 967 27.47 8.45 7.37
N GLY A 968 27.75 9.61 6.77
CA GLY A 968 26.90 10.21 5.72
C GLY A 968 25.52 10.70 6.20
N THR A 969 25.37 10.91 7.52
CA THR A 969 24.15 11.39 8.17
C THR A 969 24.08 12.91 8.25
N LEU A 970 22.87 13.47 8.46
CA LEU A 970 22.62 14.92 8.62
C LEU A 970 23.19 15.55 9.91
N GLY A 971 23.88 14.78 10.75
CA GLY A 971 24.56 15.25 11.96
C GLY A 971 25.95 14.61 12.09
N TRP A 972 26.92 15.37 12.62
CA TRP A 972 28.33 14.95 12.69
C TRP A 972 28.66 14.18 13.98
N THR A 973 28.34 14.74 15.14
CA THR A 973 28.72 14.18 16.46
C THR A 973 27.51 13.92 17.36
N SER A 974 26.29 14.10 16.84
CA SER A 974 25.05 14.18 17.62
C SER A 974 25.06 15.26 18.70
N ALA A 975 26.00 16.21 18.62
CA ALA A 975 26.06 17.37 19.50
C ALA A 975 25.05 18.43 19.06
N ILE A 976 24.48 19.12 20.03
CA ILE A 976 23.62 20.29 19.79
C ILE A 976 24.40 21.33 18.98
N GLY A 977 23.85 21.75 17.85
CA GLY A 977 24.43 22.72 16.92
C GLY A 977 24.92 22.12 15.61
N ASP A 978 24.96 20.79 15.46
CA ASP A 978 25.31 20.11 14.19
C ASP A 978 24.15 20.06 13.20
N GLU A 979 22.93 20.40 13.63
CA GLU A 979 21.72 20.28 12.84
C GLU A 979 21.71 21.21 11.61
N PRO A 980 20.99 20.84 10.52
CA PRO A 980 20.82 21.72 9.38
C PRO A 980 20.11 23.03 9.76
N LEU A 981 20.65 24.15 9.28
CA LEU A 981 20.07 25.49 9.44
C LEU A 981 19.49 25.99 8.14
N HIS A 982 18.44 26.80 8.22
CA HIS A 982 17.83 27.46 7.07
C HIS A 982 17.66 28.96 7.30
N THR A 983 17.42 29.72 6.22
CA THR A 983 17.06 31.14 6.36
C THR A 983 15.71 31.28 7.10
N PRO A 984 15.45 32.41 7.80
CA PRO A 984 14.20 32.63 8.52
C PRO A 984 12.95 32.41 7.64
N LEU A 985 11.95 31.73 8.19
CA LEU A 985 10.63 31.57 7.55
C LEU A 985 9.86 32.90 7.56
N SER A 986 9.11 33.15 6.48
CA SER A 986 8.24 34.30 6.29
C SER A 986 6.76 33.92 6.14
N LEU A 987 6.38 32.70 6.54
CA LEU A 987 4.98 32.26 6.58
C LEU A 987 4.04 33.30 7.20
N ASP A 988 2.89 33.51 6.55
CA ASP A 988 1.85 34.43 7.01
C ASP A 988 1.44 34.14 8.46
N THR A 989 1.04 35.20 9.17
CA THR A 989 0.30 35.05 10.43
C THR A 989 -1.03 34.34 10.18
N PRO A 990 -1.32 33.20 10.82
CA PRO A 990 -2.58 32.49 10.63
C PRO A 990 -3.71 33.23 11.36
N ASN A 991 -4.71 33.67 10.61
CA ASN A 991 -6.00 34.17 11.14
C ASN A 991 -7.03 33.05 11.34
N ASP A 992 -6.75 31.84 10.83
CA ASP A 992 -7.66 30.68 10.85
C ASP A 992 -7.20 29.60 11.86
N SER A 993 -6.29 29.96 12.78
CA SER A 993 -5.64 29.01 13.71
C SER A 993 -5.02 27.80 13.00
N SER A 994 -4.47 28.02 11.80
CA SER A 994 -3.85 26.94 11.02
C SER A 994 -2.62 26.38 11.72
N PRO A 995 -2.46 25.05 11.81
CA PRO A 995 -1.16 24.44 12.06
C PRO A 995 -0.28 24.59 10.81
N ALA A 996 1.04 24.46 11.01
CA ALA A 996 2.00 24.46 9.92
C ALA A 996 3.05 23.37 10.11
N VAL A 997 3.82 23.09 9.06
CA VAL A 997 4.95 22.15 9.08
C VAL A 997 6.11 22.75 8.31
N LYS A 998 7.34 22.43 8.73
CA LYS A 998 8.54 22.58 7.90
C LYS A 998 9.21 21.22 7.71
N ALA A 999 9.71 20.96 6.50
CA ALA A 999 10.37 19.72 6.17
C ALA A 999 11.54 19.94 5.20
N LEU A 1000 12.68 19.32 5.52
CA LEU A 1000 13.85 19.18 4.67
C LEU A 1000 13.77 17.84 3.94
N SER A 1001 13.94 17.87 2.62
CA SER A 1001 13.94 16.66 1.80
C SER A 1001 15.34 16.08 1.58
N THR A 1002 15.44 14.77 1.66
CA THR A 1002 16.62 13.97 1.30
C THR A 1002 16.20 12.68 0.58
N VAL A 1003 17.17 11.93 0.07
CA VAL A 1003 16.98 10.56 -0.42
C VAL A 1003 17.81 9.63 0.46
N THR A 1004 17.26 8.48 0.80
CA THR A 1004 17.97 7.42 1.53
C THR A 1004 17.85 6.10 0.78
N GLU A 1005 18.83 5.23 0.98
CA GLU A 1005 18.75 3.84 0.56
C GLU A 1005 18.28 2.95 1.71
N LYS A 1006 17.42 1.98 1.41
CA LYS A 1006 17.01 0.90 2.30
C LYS A 1006 16.81 -0.36 1.46
N ASP A 1007 17.48 -1.44 1.83
CA ASP A 1007 17.39 -2.74 1.16
C ASP A 1007 17.68 -2.70 -0.37
N GLY A 1008 18.56 -1.80 -0.82
CA GLY A 1008 18.91 -1.58 -2.23
C GLY A 1008 17.88 -0.77 -3.04
N LEU A 1009 16.87 -0.23 -2.38
CA LEU A 1009 15.87 0.67 -2.95
C LEU A 1009 16.01 2.08 -2.40
N LEU A 1010 15.63 3.05 -3.22
CA LEU A 1010 15.64 4.47 -2.86
C LEU A 1010 14.30 4.88 -2.26
N TYR A 1011 14.35 5.68 -1.21
CA TYR A 1011 13.20 6.26 -0.54
C TYR A 1011 13.36 7.77 -0.38
N PHE A 1012 12.26 8.51 -0.52
CA PHE A 1012 12.22 9.94 -0.25
C PHE A 1012 12.05 10.15 1.25
N GLN A 1013 13.02 10.82 1.89
CA GLN A 1013 13.07 11.02 3.34
C GLN A 1013 12.88 12.51 3.68
N LEU A 1014 12.18 12.77 4.79
CA LEU A 1014 11.76 14.09 5.24
C LEU A 1014 12.08 14.26 6.72
N HIS A 1015 12.84 15.31 7.03
CA HIS A 1015 13.22 15.70 8.38
C HIS A 1015 12.56 17.02 8.74
N GLY A 1016 11.94 17.16 9.91
CA GLY A 1016 11.22 18.39 10.18
C GLY A 1016 10.49 18.49 11.50
N ALA A 1017 9.67 19.54 11.59
CA ALA A 1017 8.90 19.86 12.78
C ALA A 1017 7.53 20.43 12.42
N GLU A 1018 6.55 20.14 13.27
CA GLU A 1018 5.34 20.93 13.38
C GLU A 1018 5.70 22.36 13.83
N LEU A 1019 4.99 23.35 13.29
CA LEU A 1019 5.10 24.75 13.63
C LEU A 1019 3.78 25.22 14.23
N LYS A 1020 3.87 25.92 15.37
CA LYS A 1020 2.73 26.58 16.02
C LYS A 1020 2.93 28.09 16.02
N TYR A 1021 1.90 28.81 15.63
CA TYR A 1021 1.86 30.25 15.75
C TYR A 1021 1.32 30.63 17.13
N THR A 1022 1.97 31.60 17.78
CA THR A 1022 1.51 32.09 19.08
C THR A 1022 1.25 33.59 19.03
N ALA A 1023 -0.02 33.93 18.76
CA ALA A 1023 -0.50 35.30 18.91
C ALA A 1023 -0.51 35.67 20.39
N ARG A 1024 0.12 36.76 20.82
CA ARG A 1024 -0.11 37.29 22.19
C ARG A 1024 -0.41 38.78 22.19
N THR A 1025 -1.51 39.11 22.86
CA THR A 1025 -1.89 40.46 23.24
C THR A 1025 -1.28 40.79 24.62
N THR A 1026 -1.11 42.08 24.92
CA THR A 1026 -0.53 42.55 26.19
C THR A 1026 -1.32 42.14 27.43
N ALA A 1027 -2.59 41.75 27.29
CA ALA A 1027 -3.46 41.34 28.40
C ALA A 1027 -2.97 40.09 29.14
N ASN A 1028 -2.20 39.21 28.47
CA ASN A 1028 -1.72 37.95 29.04
C ASN A 1028 -0.30 38.06 29.64
N MET A 1029 0.29 39.26 29.67
CA MET A 1029 1.67 39.47 30.10
C MET A 1029 1.73 40.02 31.53
N THR A 1030 2.58 39.42 32.36
CA THR A 1030 2.89 40.00 33.68
C THR A 1030 3.96 41.07 33.51
N VAL A 1031 3.72 42.28 34.02
CA VAL A 1031 4.69 43.39 33.89
C VAL A 1031 5.84 43.21 34.88
N ILE A 1032 7.07 43.35 34.40
CA ILE A 1032 8.28 43.43 35.22
C ILE A 1032 8.85 44.84 35.07
N ASN A 1033 8.85 45.60 36.16
CA ASN A 1033 9.43 46.94 36.20
C ASN A 1033 10.84 46.88 36.78
N ALA A 1034 11.78 47.58 36.15
CA ALA A 1034 13.12 47.74 36.71
C ALA A 1034 13.07 48.36 38.11
N GLY A 1035 13.86 47.81 39.03
CA GLY A 1035 13.95 48.19 40.44
C GLY A 1035 12.82 47.65 41.33
N SER A 1036 11.87 46.89 40.80
CA SER A 1036 10.78 46.26 41.57
C SER A 1036 11.03 44.76 41.77
N PRO A 1037 10.70 44.18 42.93
CA PRO A 1037 10.75 42.74 43.13
C PRO A 1037 9.82 42.02 42.14
N THR A 1038 10.34 40.99 41.48
CA THR A 1038 9.55 40.07 40.67
C THR A 1038 9.01 38.94 41.53
N GLY A 1039 7.81 38.45 41.21
CA GLY A 1039 7.37 37.12 41.66
C GLY A 1039 8.20 36.02 40.99
N SER A 1040 7.95 34.76 41.31
CA SER A 1040 8.60 33.63 40.62
C SER A 1040 8.43 33.73 39.11
N ILE A 1041 9.53 33.56 38.38
CA ILE A 1041 9.54 33.47 36.93
C ILE A 1041 9.27 32.02 36.55
N THR A 1042 8.25 31.80 35.72
CA THR A 1042 7.81 30.46 35.30
C THR A 1042 8.18 30.22 33.85
N LYS A 1043 8.85 29.11 33.57
CA LYS A 1043 9.21 28.67 32.21
C LYS A 1043 7.98 28.70 31.28
N GLY A 1044 8.15 29.23 30.08
CA GLY A 1044 7.10 29.37 29.05
C GLY A 1044 6.17 30.57 29.24
N LYS A 1045 6.24 31.28 30.37
CA LYS A 1045 5.44 32.49 30.61
C LYS A 1045 6.11 33.72 30.00
N VAL A 1046 5.29 34.62 29.45
CA VAL A 1046 5.76 35.89 28.85
C VAL A 1046 5.54 37.04 29.82
N TYR A 1047 6.57 37.86 29.97
CA TYR A 1047 6.62 39.03 30.84
C TYR A 1047 6.88 40.28 30.01
N LEU A 1048 6.25 41.40 30.38
CA LEU A 1048 6.47 42.68 29.74
C LEU A 1048 7.48 43.48 30.57
N PHE A 1049 8.72 43.54 30.09
CA PHE A 1049 9.81 44.25 30.74
C PHE A 1049 9.70 45.76 30.47
N LYS A 1050 9.82 46.58 31.51
CA LYS A 1050 9.71 48.04 31.42
C LYS A 1050 10.69 48.75 32.35
N GLY A 1051 11.21 49.89 31.89
CA GLY A 1051 12.00 50.82 32.70
C GLY A 1051 13.48 50.48 32.82
N PHE A 1052 14.00 49.56 32.00
CA PHE A 1052 15.43 49.25 31.88
C PHE A 1052 16.13 50.27 30.97
N ASP A 1053 17.42 50.49 31.16
CA ASP A 1053 18.20 51.45 30.37
C ASP A 1053 18.46 50.92 28.95
N ASN A 1054 18.57 49.59 28.78
CA ASN A 1054 18.62 48.95 27.46
C ASN A 1054 17.22 48.86 26.81
N ALA A 1055 16.99 49.69 25.79
CA ALA A 1055 15.75 49.71 25.00
C ALA A 1055 15.43 48.36 24.32
N LEU A 1056 16.43 47.50 24.07
CA LEU A 1056 16.21 46.17 23.50
C LEU A 1056 15.48 45.24 24.48
N ILE A 1057 15.54 45.47 25.79
CA ILE A 1057 14.89 44.62 26.78
C ILE A 1057 13.50 45.12 27.18
N ASN A 1058 13.18 46.40 26.94
CA ASN A 1058 11.87 46.98 27.24
C ASN A 1058 10.76 46.49 26.27
N ARG A 1059 10.50 45.18 26.26
CA ARG A 1059 9.60 44.47 25.35
C ARG A 1059 9.03 43.21 26.02
N PRO A 1060 8.13 42.47 25.35
CA PRO A 1060 7.77 41.13 25.78
C PRO A 1060 8.97 40.18 25.75
N ILE A 1061 9.17 39.45 26.85
CA ILE A 1061 10.26 38.48 27.03
C ILE A 1061 9.64 37.17 27.55
N ILE A 1062 9.97 36.04 26.94
CA ILE A 1062 9.58 34.70 27.42
C ILE A 1062 10.67 34.13 28.33
N ALA A 1063 10.24 33.51 29.43
CA ALA A 1063 11.13 32.78 30.31
C ALA A 1063 11.42 31.38 29.75
N ILE A 1064 12.70 31.05 29.59
CA ILE A 1064 13.15 29.76 29.07
C ILE A 1064 13.37 28.75 30.21
N GLU A 1065 13.59 29.24 31.43
CA GLU A 1065 13.73 28.44 32.65
C GLU A 1065 12.91 29.02 33.81
N ASN A 1066 12.65 28.18 34.83
CA ASN A 1066 12.08 28.65 36.08
C ASN A 1066 13.16 29.40 36.86
N HIS A 1067 12.81 30.53 37.47
CA HIS A 1067 13.71 31.28 38.31
C HIS A 1067 12.97 31.84 39.53
N VAL A 1068 13.64 31.79 40.68
CA VAL A 1068 13.09 32.37 41.92
C VAL A 1068 12.90 33.88 41.76
N GLY A 1069 11.95 34.49 42.46
CA GLY A 1069 11.73 35.94 42.38
C GLY A 1069 13.02 36.72 42.70
N THR A 1070 13.25 37.82 41.99
CA THR A 1070 14.48 38.64 42.12
C THR A 1070 14.17 40.11 41.76
N THR A 1071 15.07 41.04 42.05
CA THR A 1071 14.89 42.47 41.72
C THR A 1071 15.94 42.88 40.71
N TRP A 1072 15.51 43.28 39.52
CA TRP A 1072 16.42 43.62 38.42
C TRP A 1072 16.59 45.13 38.34
N ARG A 1073 17.83 45.61 38.40
CA ARG A 1073 18.17 47.04 38.32
C ARG A 1073 18.07 47.53 36.88
N LYS A 1074 17.98 48.85 36.71
CA LYS A 1074 17.81 49.48 35.40
C LYS A 1074 18.91 49.14 34.39
N HIS A 1075 20.16 49.02 34.87
CA HIS A 1075 21.35 48.76 34.06
C HIS A 1075 21.74 47.27 33.97
N ASP A 1076 20.95 46.33 34.50
CA ASP A 1076 21.30 44.90 34.51
C ASP A 1076 21.41 44.30 33.08
N PHE A 1077 20.88 44.98 32.07
CA PHE A 1077 20.90 44.56 30.67
C PHE A 1077 21.79 45.45 29.79
N ASP A 1078 22.62 46.31 30.37
CA ASP A 1078 23.49 47.16 29.58
C ASP A 1078 24.50 46.30 28.81
N GLY A 1079 24.68 46.60 27.52
CA GLY A 1079 25.52 45.80 26.61
C GLY A 1079 24.86 44.54 26.05
N TYR A 1080 23.64 44.19 26.49
CA TYR A 1080 22.91 43.04 25.94
C TYR A 1080 22.38 43.33 24.52
N THR A 1081 22.39 42.31 23.66
CA THR A 1081 21.86 42.36 22.28
C THR A 1081 20.80 41.28 22.05
N ILE A 1082 20.06 41.36 20.94
CA ILE A 1082 19.06 40.36 20.54
C ILE A 1082 19.29 39.97 19.07
N ASN A 1083 19.33 38.67 18.78
CA ASN A 1083 19.49 38.18 17.41
C ASN A 1083 18.14 37.93 16.69
N SER A 1084 18.18 37.43 15.45
CA SER A 1084 16.99 37.16 14.62
C SER A 1084 16.05 36.10 15.19
N THR A 1085 16.56 35.15 15.99
CA THR A 1085 15.74 34.16 16.71
C THR A 1085 15.28 34.67 18.08
N GLY A 1086 15.49 35.95 18.39
CA GLY A 1086 15.07 36.58 19.64
C GLY A 1086 15.92 36.21 20.86
N GLN A 1087 17.02 35.45 20.70
CA GLN A 1087 17.91 35.12 21.80
C GLN A 1087 18.52 36.40 22.37
N VAL A 1088 18.43 36.55 23.68
CA VAL A 1088 19.09 37.63 24.42
C VAL A 1088 20.55 37.24 24.61
N ILE A 1089 21.48 38.09 24.20
CA ILE A 1089 22.92 37.82 24.21
C ILE A 1089 23.59 38.78 25.19
N ASP A 1090 24.20 38.22 26.22
CA ASP A 1090 25.00 38.89 27.26
C ASP A 1090 26.48 38.84 26.89
N HIS A 1091 27.04 39.96 26.42
CA HIS A 1091 28.47 40.10 26.11
C HIS A 1091 29.06 38.91 25.30
N GLY A 1092 28.29 38.39 24.34
CA GLY A 1092 28.67 37.27 23.46
C GLY A 1092 28.11 35.89 23.87
N ASN A 1093 27.48 35.75 25.04
CA ASN A 1093 26.89 34.49 25.52
C ASN A 1093 25.36 34.53 25.46
N VAL A 1094 24.71 33.43 25.09
CA VAL A 1094 23.24 33.35 25.09
C VAL A 1094 22.71 33.29 26.52
N ASN A 1095 21.75 34.15 26.84
CA ASN A 1095 21.07 34.16 28.12
C ASN A 1095 20.16 32.92 28.25
N GLY A 1096 20.43 32.07 29.25
CA GLY A 1096 19.67 30.84 29.48
C GLY A 1096 18.28 31.04 30.12
N LEU A 1097 18.01 32.23 30.67
CA LEU A 1097 16.77 32.53 31.37
C LEU A 1097 15.73 33.21 30.46
N LEU A 1098 16.17 34.09 29.57
CA LEU A 1098 15.29 35.00 28.83
C LEU A 1098 15.47 34.94 27.32
N ARG A 1099 14.37 35.09 26.61
CA ARG A 1099 14.33 35.32 25.16
C ARG A 1099 13.33 36.41 24.81
N ALA A 1100 13.67 37.26 23.84
CA ALA A 1100 12.74 38.22 23.27
C ALA A 1100 11.56 37.50 22.63
N PHE A 1101 10.35 37.92 22.99
CA PHE A 1101 9.12 37.30 22.52
C PHE A 1101 8.42 38.20 21.49
N GLU A 1102 8.07 37.63 20.35
CA GLU A 1102 7.33 38.26 19.26
C GLU A 1102 6.19 37.33 18.81
N SER A 1103 5.11 37.89 18.26
CA SER A 1103 4.01 37.08 17.69
C SER A 1103 4.45 36.49 16.35
N ARG A 1104 4.99 35.27 16.39
CA ARG A 1104 5.54 34.57 15.21
C ARG A 1104 5.31 33.06 15.30
N TRP A 1105 5.65 32.37 14.22
CA TRP A 1105 5.84 30.91 14.23
C TRP A 1105 6.98 30.54 15.19
N GLY A 1106 6.84 29.44 15.92
CA GLY A 1106 7.86 28.92 16.86
C GLY A 1106 9.14 28.40 16.19
N ASP A 1107 9.48 28.90 15.01
CA ASP A 1107 10.59 28.47 14.17
C ASP A 1107 11.96 28.88 14.75
N ASP A 1108 12.79 27.89 15.03
CA ASP A 1108 14.15 28.02 15.53
C ASP A 1108 15.22 28.08 14.43
N GLN A 1109 14.82 28.10 13.15
CA GLN A 1109 15.71 28.04 11.97
C GLN A 1109 16.53 26.73 11.88
N VAL A 1110 16.17 25.72 12.67
CA VAL A 1110 16.86 24.43 12.76
C VAL A 1110 15.95 23.31 12.27
N ILE A 1111 16.49 22.39 11.48
CA ILE A 1111 15.83 21.13 11.16
C ILE A 1111 16.23 20.08 12.21
N PRO A 1112 15.30 19.62 13.07
CA PRO A 1112 15.62 18.61 14.05
C PRO A 1112 15.92 17.27 13.37
N ILE A 1113 16.95 16.57 13.83
CA ILE A 1113 17.32 15.24 13.35
C ILE A 1113 16.96 14.23 14.44
N VAL A 1114 15.92 13.45 14.20
CA VAL A 1114 15.40 12.43 15.11
C VAL A 1114 15.23 11.09 14.39
N ASN A 1115 15.06 10.01 15.14
CA ASN A 1115 14.61 8.73 14.60
C ASN A 1115 13.10 8.59 14.85
N GLY A 1116 12.32 8.29 13.81
CA GLY A 1116 10.88 8.16 13.93
C GLY A 1116 10.20 9.50 14.24
N GLU A 1117 9.44 9.56 15.33
CA GLU A 1117 8.76 10.77 15.78
C GLU A 1117 9.12 11.06 17.26
N ASP A 1118 9.22 12.34 17.60
CA ASP A 1118 9.46 12.80 18.97
C ASP A 1118 8.79 14.18 19.17
N VAL A 1119 9.00 14.83 20.31
CA VAL A 1119 8.51 16.17 20.61
C VAL A 1119 9.64 17.09 21.05
N LYS A 1120 9.52 18.38 20.72
CA LYS A 1120 10.39 19.43 21.28
C LYS A 1120 9.59 20.61 21.79
N THR A 1121 10.22 21.46 22.60
CA THR A 1121 9.69 22.78 22.94
C THR A 1121 10.15 23.79 21.90
N ASP A 1122 9.22 24.48 21.24
CA ASP A 1122 9.50 25.48 20.21
C ASP A 1122 9.96 26.84 20.79
N LEU A 1123 10.28 27.82 19.94
CA LEU A 1123 10.71 29.14 20.42
C LEU A 1123 9.63 29.91 21.21
N ASN A 1124 8.37 29.50 21.10
CA ASN A 1124 7.21 30.11 21.74
C ASN A 1124 6.80 29.40 23.04
N GLY A 1125 7.53 28.34 23.43
CA GLY A 1125 7.23 27.54 24.61
C GLY A 1125 6.15 26.47 24.40
N ASN A 1126 5.74 26.21 23.16
CA ASN A 1126 4.79 25.15 22.85
C ASN A 1126 5.52 23.82 22.69
N THR A 1127 4.86 22.72 23.07
CA THR A 1127 5.28 21.38 22.65
C THR A 1127 4.81 21.14 21.21
N VAL A 1128 5.74 20.81 20.33
CA VAL A 1128 5.52 20.52 18.91
C VAL A 1128 6.15 19.18 18.53
N LYS A 1129 5.53 18.49 17.57
CA LYS A 1129 6.08 17.25 17.01
C LYS A 1129 7.33 17.51 16.16
N VAL A 1130 8.30 16.61 16.23
CA VAL A 1130 9.45 16.51 15.33
C VAL A 1130 9.47 15.11 14.71
N PHE A 1131 10.01 15.00 13.49
CA PHE A 1131 9.89 13.76 12.74
C PHE A 1131 11.06 13.53 11.79
N CYS A 1132 11.35 12.24 11.56
CA CYS A 1132 12.02 11.72 10.39
C CYS A 1132 11.12 10.65 9.76
N HIS A 1133 10.60 10.94 8.58
CA HIS A 1133 9.74 10.03 7.84
C HIS A 1133 10.36 9.67 6.49
N HIS A 1134 10.05 8.50 5.95
CA HIS A 1134 10.27 8.21 4.53
C HIS A 1134 8.96 7.81 3.84
N THR A 1135 8.95 7.75 2.52
CA THR A 1135 7.79 7.27 1.75
C THR A 1135 7.47 5.82 2.07
N GLN A 1136 6.19 5.45 2.12
CA GLN A 1136 5.77 4.05 2.32
C GLN A 1136 6.18 3.16 1.12
N ILE A 1137 6.27 3.76 -0.06
CA ILE A 1137 6.59 3.09 -1.33
C ILE A 1137 7.96 3.62 -1.82
N PRO A 1138 8.87 2.75 -2.31
CA PRO A 1138 10.15 3.16 -2.87
C PRO A 1138 10.00 4.01 -4.13
N ILE A 1139 10.97 4.88 -4.39
CA ILE A 1139 10.98 5.80 -5.54
C ILE A 1139 11.93 5.37 -6.67
N GLY A 1140 12.68 4.28 -6.49
CA GLY A 1140 13.59 3.74 -7.49
C GLY A 1140 14.53 2.66 -6.97
N ILE A 1141 15.35 2.10 -7.86
CA ILE A 1141 16.41 1.14 -7.52
C ILE A 1141 17.72 1.91 -7.31
N ALA A 1142 18.44 1.62 -6.21
CA ALA A 1142 19.67 2.33 -5.88
C ALA A 1142 20.85 1.87 -6.74
N HIS A 1143 21.10 0.57 -6.81
CA HIS A 1143 22.18 -0.02 -7.58
C HIS A 1143 21.95 -1.49 -7.87
N HIS A 1144 22.72 -2.04 -8.82
CA HIS A 1144 22.62 -3.44 -9.25
C HIS A 1144 23.31 -4.39 -8.26
N GLY A 1145 23.43 -3.95 -7.00
CA GLY A 1145 24.15 -4.65 -5.96
C GLY A 1145 25.66 -4.63 -6.17
#